data_AF-A0A6J2K1L4-F1
#
_entry.id   AF-A0A6J2K1L4-F1
#
_cell.length_a   1.000
_cell.length_b   1.000
_cell.length_c   1.000
_cell.angle_alpha   90.00
_cell.angle_beta   90.00
_cell.angle_gamma   90.00
#
_symmetry.space_group_name_H-M   'P 1'
#
loop_
_entity.id
_entity.type
_entity.pdbx_description
1 polymer ?
#
loop_
_entity_poly.entity_id
_entity_poly.type
_entity_poly.pdbx_seq_one_letter_code
_entity_poly.pdbx_strand_id
1 'polypeptide(L)'
;MRARWAAWAVAWCACTAAAPFEPRASHSSTMPSPVCDPLLLHNPPPLPLNAREHEAAVVHTARALADLVEKGIADEARATALARAVARAPLSPMPAAVALGAPQLHLGVLYVSEPSRLIIFQQNNSATLRQFWRTLASAWNATSVVWSNAWFSCEKDEEGWWGGIAAARGTGPTRAAAAIFRRWSSLPCEEAMHDWLGEFPRCDPVTTECEASRALRDGERKLEYSCKCRPGHWSQYGGGWVNGDSLERNNRNFLTCTPCGMGSSATACLADVYRVGLLAANLAGMLLCVVIGLIIFRKRKCKAVAMGMWTVLEVVLFGALLMYASAASQYISVPKWRCIAGAWLRELGFVACYGSVVLRLWVLLAEFRTRKAHRWTPKDSEVLRVVGAMVLGAGCYLAAFTATAACEEDIGGCARAAWHHVTGAAEILLLLAGIRIAYAARNANVPFQERGLLSAALWAEAACGVWWRGVAWVANDAAPERWPVAAVARAHLSSGAALACVLAPRLWHGYRARSLAQEVSRRGPAEGFGAEGEEEPTSEEVRAELKRLYVQLEILRNKTIRRDNPHISKRRGGRKPPHRRFSLQALQARRGGKGKPSGGASVVEASEAGDASRTPEDSVCSVEGPSHYTDGDTQA
;
A
#
# COMPACT_ATOMS: atom_id res chain seq x y z
N MET A 1 -5.20 -31.45 27.97
CA MET A 1 -6.59 -30.94 27.94
C MET A 1 -6.71 -29.43 27.64
N ARG A 2 -5.83 -28.83 26.81
CA ARG A 2 -5.98 -27.43 26.37
C ARG A 2 -6.03 -27.24 24.85
N ALA A 3 -5.93 -28.32 24.07
CA ALA A 3 -5.98 -28.31 22.61
C ALA A 3 -7.36 -28.72 22.03
N ARG A 4 -8.33 -29.11 22.86
CA ARG A 4 -9.68 -29.53 22.41
C ARG A 4 -10.74 -28.42 22.51
N TRP A 5 -10.43 -27.33 23.21
CA TRP A 5 -11.35 -26.20 23.39
C TRP A 5 -11.26 -25.14 22.28
N ALA A 6 -10.15 -25.12 21.52
CA ALA A 6 -9.99 -24.20 20.38
C ALA A 6 -10.73 -24.66 19.12
N ALA A 7 -11.04 -25.96 19.00
CA ALA A 7 -11.78 -26.51 17.85
C ALA A 7 -13.31 -26.31 17.97
N TRP A 8 -13.84 -26.13 19.17
CA TRP A 8 -15.28 -25.93 19.40
C TRP A 8 -15.72 -24.46 19.26
N ALA A 9 -14.79 -23.52 19.39
CA ALA A 9 -15.07 -22.09 19.19
C ALA A 9 -15.23 -21.70 17.71
N VAL A 10 -14.65 -22.47 16.78
CA VAL A 10 -14.76 -22.21 15.33
C VAL A 10 -16.05 -22.81 14.74
N ALA A 11 -16.64 -23.81 15.39
CA ALA A 11 -17.89 -24.43 14.95
C ALA A 11 -19.17 -23.68 15.40
N TRP A 12 -19.08 -22.81 16.41
CA TRP A 12 -20.26 -22.11 16.96
C TRP A 12 -20.63 -20.81 16.23
N CYS A 13 -19.77 -20.29 15.35
CA CYS A 13 -20.06 -19.10 14.55
C CYS A 13 -20.74 -19.38 13.20
N ALA A 14 -20.98 -20.65 12.85
CA ALA A 14 -21.51 -21.03 11.54
C ALA A 14 -23.00 -21.42 11.52
N CYS A 15 -23.73 -21.37 12.65
CA CYS A 15 -25.09 -21.93 12.74
C CYS A 15 -26.19 -21.01 13.32
N THR A 16 -26.01 -19.69 13.41
CA THR A 16 -27.07 -18.78 13.90
C THR A 16 -27.61 -17.78 12.88
N ALA A 17 -27.48 -18.08 11.59
CA ALA A 17 -28.12 -17.31 10.52
C ALA A 17 -29.01 -18.20 9.65
N ALA A 18 -30.08 -18.74 10.24
CA ALA A 18 -31.17 -19.36 9.49
C ALA A 18 -32.47 -19.22 10.29
N ALA A 19 -33.09 -18.04 10.22
CA ALA A 19 -34.49 -17.87 10.57
C ALA A 19 -35.32 -17.94 9.28
N PRO A 20 -36.35 -18.79 9.17
CA PRO A 20 -37.21 -18.85 8.01
C PRO A 20 -38.13 -17.62 7.98
N PHE A 21 -38.06 -16.86 6.90
CA PHE A 21 -38.97 -15.74 6.61
C PHE A 21 -40.28 -16.31 6.04
N GLU A 22 -41.36 -16.12 6.77
CA GLU A 22 -42.72 -16.55 6.40
C GLU A 22 -43.38 -15.46 5.54
N PRO A 23 -43.81 -15.74 4.28
CA PRO A 23 -44.38 -14.72 3.43
C PRO A 23 -45.83 -14.43 3.84
N ARG A 24 -46.06 -13.24 4.39
CA ARG A 24 -47.39 -12.70 4.66
C ARG A 24 -48.09 -12.39 3.32
N ALA A 25 -49.15 -13.14 3.01
CA ALA A 25 -50.02 -12.86 1.87
C ALA A 25 -50.59 -11.44 1.99
N SER A 26 -50.31 -10.59 1.00
CA SER A 26 -50.97 -9.30 0.83
C SER A 26 -52.03 -9.45 -0.26
N HIS A 27 -53.27 -9.10 0.10
CA HIS A 27 -54.41 -9.08 -0.79
C HIS A 27 -54.18 -8.11 -1.95
N SER A 28 -54.29 -8.61 -3.18
CA SER A 28 -54.30 -7.79 -4.39
C SER A 28 -55.67 -7.13 -4.55
N SER A 29 -55.76 -5.82 -4.31
CA SER A 29 -56.83 -4.99 -4.86
C SER A 29 -56.43 -4.57 -6.27
N THR A 30 -57.11 -5.16 -7.26
CA THR A 30 -56.88 -4.88 -8.67
C THR A 30 -57.59 -3.56 -9.03
N MET A 31 -56.88 -2.45 -8.98
CA MET A 31 -57.24 -1.25 -9.74
C MET A 31 -56.56 -1.32 -11.12
N PRO A 32 -57.26 -0.98 -12.21
CA PRO A 32 -56.69 -1.04 -13.55
C PRO A 32 -55.55 -0.02 -13.67
N SER A 33 -54.35 -0.50 -14.03
CA SER A 33 -53.17 0.34 -14.19
C SER A 33 -53.33 1.29 -15.39
N PRO A 34 -52.96 2.58 -15.27
CA PRO A 34 -52.92 3.51 -16.39
C PRO A 34 -51.90 3.04 -17.43
N VAL A 35 -52.26 3.24 -18.70
CA VAL A 35 -51.43 2.91 -19.88
C VAL A 35 -50.02 3.46 -19.68
N CYS A 36 -49.04 2.56 -19.67
CA CYS A 36 -47.63 2.88 -19.44
C CYS A 36 -46.95 3.15 -20.79
N ASP A 37 -47.00 4.40 -21.26
CA ASP A 37 -46.24 4.78 -22.45
C ASP A 37 -44.76 4.98 -22.07
N PRO A 38 -43.80 4.29 -22.74
CA PRO A 38 -42.39 4.42 -22.44
C PRO A 38 -41.86 5.78 -22.90
N LEU A 39 -41.08 6.46 -22.05
CA LEU A 39 -40.38 7.68 -22.43
C LEU A 39 -39.21 7.35 -23.36
N LEU A 40 -39.15 7.96 -24.55
CA LEU A 40 -38.07 7.77 -25.52
C LEU A 40 -37.20 9.02 -25.59
N LEU A 41 -35.89 8.85 -25.53
CA LEU A 41 -34.92 9.94 -25.69
C LEU A 41 -34.52 10.11 -27.15
N HIS A 42 -34.05 11.30 -27.53
CA HIS A 42 -33.51 11.56 -28.86
C HIS A 42 -32.06 11.13 -29.00
N ASN A 43 -31.27 11.22 -27.92
CA ASN A 43 -29.86 10.86 -27.97
C ASN A 43 -29.60 9.40 -27.58
N PRO A 44 -28.54 8.77 -28.16
CA PRO A 44 -28.06 7.50 -27.67
C PRO A 44 -27.47 7.66 -26.25
N PRO A 45 -27.63 6.65 -25.38
CA PRO A 45 -27.05 6.68 -24.04
C PRO A 45 -25.51 6.68 -24.11
N PRO A 46 -24.82 7.10 -23.03
CA PRO A 46 -23.36 7.10 -22.98
C PRO A 46 -22.81 5.69 -23.25
N LEU A 47 -21.93 5.62 -24.26
CA LEU A 47 -21.30 4.39 -24.70
C LEU A 47 -20.39 3.81 -23.61
N PRO A 48 -20.31 2.48 -23.46
CA PRO A 48 -19.37 1.88 -22.52
C PRO A 48 -17.93 2.07 -23.01
N LEU A 49 -16.96 2.09 -22.09
CA LEU A 49 -15.52 2.19 -22.43
C LEU A 49 -15.10 1.10 -23.44
N ASN A 50 -15.71 -0.09 -23.33
CA ASN A 50 -15.49 -1.23 -24.21
C ASN A 50 -16.58 -1.36 -25.31
N ALA A 51 -17.00 -0.25 -25.92
CA ALA A 51 -18.05 -0.25 -26.96
C ALA A 51 -17.76 -1.23 -28.12
N ARG A 52 -16.50 -1.34 -28.54
CA ARG A 52 -16.08 -2.24 -29.63
C ARG A 52 -16.30 -3.73 -29.32
N GLU A 53 -16.17 -4.13 -28.06
CA GLU A 53 -16.42 -5.52 -27.64
C GLU A 53 -17.91 -5.85 -27.74
N HIS A 54 -18.78 -4.89 -27.39
CA HIS A 54 -20.23 -5.03 -27.51
C HIS A 54 -20.67 -5.07 -28.98
N GLU A 55 -20.07 -4.24 -29.84
CA GLU A 55 -20.25 -4.26 -31.29
C GLU A 55 -19.86 -5.61 -31.90
N ALA A 56 -18.70 -6.15 -31.51
CA ALA A 56 -18.26 -7.46 -31.95
C ALA A 56 -19.23 -8.56 -31.48
N ALA A 57 -19.62 -8.54 -30.20
CA ALA A 57 -20.52 -9.53 -29.62
C ALA A 57 -21.89 -9.59 -30.33
N VAL A 58 -22.51 -8.44 -30.60
CA VAL A 58 -23.81 -8.41 -31.31
C VAL A 58 -23.68 -8.89 -32.76
N VAL A 59 -22.58 -8.55 -33.44
CA VAL A 59 -22.31 -9.02 -34.80
C VAL A 59 -22.06 -10.53 -34.85
N HIS A 60 -21.29 -11.07 -33.92
CA HIS A 60 -21.05 -12.52 -33.81
C HIS A 60 -22.33 -13.26 -33.51
N THR A 61 -23.17 -12.72 -32.64
CA THR A 61 -24.48 -13.30 -32.29
C THR A 61 -25.41 -13.32 -33.50
N ALA A 62 -25.53 -12.21 -34.23
CA ALA A 62 -26.35 -12.14 -35.44
C ALA A 62 -25.87 -13.12 -36.52
N ARG A 63 -24.55 -13.25 -36.69
CA ARG A 63 -23.96 -14.23 -37.64
C ARG A 63 -24.24 -15.66 -37.22
N ALA A 64 -24.04 -16.00 -35.95
CA ALA A 64 -24.31 -17.35 -35.43
C ALA A 64 -25.78 -17.74 -35.63
N LEU A 65 -26.72 -16.80 -35.44
CA LEU A 65 -28.13 -17.05 -35.73
C LEU A 65 -28.40 -17.23 -37.23
N ALA A 66 -27.81 -16.39 -38.08
CA ALA A 66 -27.93 -16.53 -39.53
C ALA A 66 -27.43 -17.89 -40.04
N ASP A 67 -26.30 -18.37 -39.51
CA ASP A 67 -25.72 -19.69 -39.86
C ASP A 67 -26.66 -20.86 -39.46
N LEU A 68 -27.38 -20.72 -38.34
CA LEU A 68 -28.38 -21.72 -37.93
C LEU A 68 -29.59 -21.73 -38.87
N VAL A 69 -30.02 -20.55 -39.34
CA VAL A 69 -31.12 -20.40 -40.30
C VAL A 69 -30.72 -20.96 -41.66
N GLU A 70 -29.51 -20.67 -42.14
CA GLU A 70 -28.98 -21.19 -43.40
C GLU A 70 -28.91 -22.73 -43.42
N LYS A 71 -28.56 -23.34 -42.29
CA LYS A 71 -28.54 -24.80 -42.13
C LYS A 71 -29.92 -25.43 -41.97
N GLY A 72 -31.00 -24.64 -41.89
CA GLY A 72 -32.37 -25.14 -41.69
C GLY A 72 -32.60 -25.81 -40.33
N ILE A 73 -31.78 -25.51 -39.33
CA ILE A 73 -31.81 -26.13 -38.00
C ILE A 73 -32.09 -25.11 -36.88
N ALA A 74 -32.55 -23.93 -37.24
CA ALA A 74 -32.82 -22.86 -36.29
C ALA A 74 -34.22 -23.08 -35.66
N ASP A 75 -34.22 -23.44 -34.38
CA ASP A 75 -35.41 -23.64 -33.56
C ASP A 75 -35.44 -22.65 -32.39
N GLU A 76 -36.60 -22.45 -31.78
CA GLU A 76 -36.76 -21.64 -30.56
C GLU A 76 -35.79 -22.07 -29.46
N ALA A 77 -35.64 -23.38 -29.21
CA ALA A 77 -34.74 -23.90 -28.19
C ALA A 77 -33.27 -23.50 -28.42
N ARG A 78 -32.83 -23.42 -29.67
CA ARG A 78 -31.45 -23.05 -30.02
C ARG A 78 -31.23 -21.54 -29.99
N ALA A 79 -32.21 -20.77 -30.46
CA ALA A 79 -32.18 -19.32 -30.35
C ALA A 79 -32.18 -18.88 -28.89
N THR A 80 -33.00 -19.51 -28.03
CA THR A 80 -33.03 -19.22 -26.60
C THR A 80 -31.72 -19.61 -25.91
N ALA A 81 -31.11 -20.74 -26.28
CA ALA A 81 -29.79 -21.13 -25.79
C ALA A 81 -28.71 -20.11 -26.19
N LEU A 82 -28.74 -19.64 -27.43
CA LEU A 82 -27.83 -18.60 -27.93
C LEU A 82 -28.01 -17.28 -27.17
N ALA A 83 -29.25 -16.82 -26.97
CA ALA A 83 -29.55 -15.60 -26.22
C ALA A 83 -29.07 -15.68 -24.76
N ARG A 84 -29.27 -16.83 -24.10
CA ARG A 84 -28.77 -17.07 -22.72
C ARG A 84 -27.24 -17.08 -22.66
N ALA A 85 -26.58 -17.66 -23.66
CA ALA A 85 -25.12 -17.71 -23.71
C ALA A 85 -24.53 -16.30 -23.83
N VAL A 86 -25.10 -15.46 -24.68
CA VAL A 86 -24.66 -14.07 -24.88
C VAL A 86 -24.95 -13.22 -23.65
N ALA A 87 -26.10 -13.41 -22.99
CA ALA A 87 -26.44 -12.70 -21.76
C ALA A 87 -25.49 -13.01 -20.59
N ARG A 88 -24.81 -14.17 -20.63
CA ARG A 88 -23.79 -14.59 -19.65
C ARG A 88 -22.35 -14.36 -20.13
N ALA A 89 -22.17 -13.75 -21.30
CA ALA A 89 -20.84 -13.44 -21.80
C ALA A 89 -20.15 -12.43 -20.88
N PRO A 90 -18.82 -12.53 -20.66
CA PRO A 90 -18.06 -11.67 -19.77
C PRO A 90 -17.79 -10.28 -20.41
N LEU A 91 -18.87 -9.57 -20.74
CA LEU A 91 -18.82 -8.18 -21.20
C LEU A 91 -18.83 -7.25 -19.98
N SER A 92 -18.09 -6.14 -20.06
CA SER A 92 -18.06 -5.11 -19.02
C SER A 92 -18.74 -3.83 -19.52
N PRO A 93 -19.96 -3.49 -19.03
CA PRO A 93 -20.81 -4.22 -18.10
C PRO A 93 -21.61 -5.37 -18.77
N MET A 94 -22.13 -6.29 -17.95
CA MET A 94 -22.84 -7.48 -18.43
C MET A 94 -24.16 -7.12 -19.13
N PRO A 95 -24.62 -7.87 -20.15
CA PRO A 95 -25.89 -7.60 -20.83
C PRO A 95 -27.11 -7.77 -19.91
N ALA A 96 -28.02 -6.81 -19.96
CA ALA A 96 -29.28 -6.83 -19.22
C ALA A 96 -30.38 -7.61 -19.95
N ALA A 97 -30.37 -7.57 -21.29
CA ALA A 97 -31.22 -8.43 -22.11
C ALA A 97 -30.60 -8.69 -23.48
N VAL A 98 -31.03 -9.77 -24.15
CA VAL A 98 -30.62 -10.12 -25.51
C VAL A 98 -31.85 -10.49 -26.32
N ALA A 99 -32.05 -9.83 -27.46
CA ALA A 99 -33.09 -10.16 -28.41
C ALA A 99 -32.52 -10.76 -29.69
N LEU A 100 -33.22 -11.72 -30.25
CA LEU A 100 -32.89 -12.42 -31.49
C LEU A 100 -34.13 -12.48 -32.38
N GLY A 101 -33.94 -12.26 -33.69
CA GLY A 101 -35.03 -12.28 -34.65
C GLY A 101 -34.61 -12.86 -36.00
N ALA A 102 -35.46 -13.74 -36.56
CA ALA A 102 -35.31 -14.29 -37.91
C ALA A 102 -36.67 -14.32 -38.63
N PRO A 103 -36.75 -13.87 -39.90
CA PRO A 103 -38.01 -13.64 -40.59
C PRO A 103 -38.67 -14.96 -41.03
N GLN A 104 -37.86 -15.93 -41.47
CA GLN A 104 -38.31 -17.25 -41.96
C GLN A 104 -39.00 -18.07 -40.88
N LEU A 105 -38.54 -17.95 -39.64
CA LEU A 105 -39.06 -18.74 -38.51
C LEU A 105 -40.21 -18.05 -37.79
N HIS A 106 -40.54 -16.81 -38.21
CA HIS A 106 -41.42 -15.90 -37.47
C HIS A 106 -41.00 -15.80 -35.98
N LEU A 107 -39.72 -16.04 -35.71
CA LEU A 107 -39.20 -16.26 -34.38
C LEU A 107 -38.59 -14.96 -33.87
N GLY A 108 -39.17 -14.45 -32.79
CA GLY A 108 -38.64 -13.33 -32.04
C GLY A 108 -38.50 -13.72 -30.58
N VAL A 109 -37.26 -13.86 -30.10
CA VAL A 109 -36.94 -14.25 -28.73
C VAL A 109 -36.28 -13.08 -28.01
N LEU A 110 -36.75 -12.76 -26.80
CA LEU A 110 -36.13 -11.82 -25.88
C LEU A 110 -35.80 -12.56 -24.57
N TYR A 111 -34.54 -12.52 -24.16
CA TYR A 111 -34.09 -13.04 -22.88
C TYR A 111 -33.62 -11.88 -22.00
N VAL A 112 -34.27 -11.70 -20.85
CA VAL A 112 -33.90 -10.71 -19.82
C VAL A 112 -33.11 -11.45 -18.74
N SER A 113 -31.99 -10.89 -18.27
CA SER A 113 -31.11 -11.56 -17.30
C SER A 113 -31.57 -11.39 -15.85
N GLU A 114 -32.12 -10.23 -15.49
CA GLU A 114 -32.49 -9.88 -14.11
C GLU A 114 -33.86 -9.15 -14.05
N PRO A 115 -34.93 -9.82 -13.58
CA PRO A 115 -35.05 -11.26 -13.30
C PRO A 115 -34.97 -12.10 -14.59
N SER A 116 -34.45 -13.33 -14.49
CA SER A 116 -34.27 -14.20 -15.67
C SER A 116 -35.62 -14.59 -16.28
N ARG A 117 -35.94 -14.05 -17.45
CA ARG A 117 -37.22 -14.27 -18.13
C ARG A 117 -37.02 -14.46 -19.63
N LEU A 118 -37.85 -15.31 -20.21
CA LEU A 118 -37.89 -15.54 -21.64
C LEU A 118 -39.24 -15.06 -22.18
N ILE A 119 -39.21 -14.20 -23.19
CA ILE A 119 -40.39 -13.61 -23.80
C ILE A 119 -40.33 -13.83 -25.31
N ILE A 120 -41.46 -14.26 -25.88
CA ILE A 120 -41.62 -14.45 -27.32
C ILE A 120 -42.42 -13.27 -27.85
N PHE A 121 -41.85 -12.51 -28.79
CA PHE A 121 -42.45 -11.25 -29.28
C PHE A 121 -43.86 -11.41 -29.86
N GLN A 122 -44.21 -12.61 -30.34
CA GLN A 122 -45.52 -12.86 -30.94
C GLN A 122 -46.64 -13.10 -29.93
N GLN A 123 -46.31 -13.55 -28.72
CA GLN A 123 -47.30 -13.95 -27.72
C GLN A 123 -47.69 -12.80 -26.78
N ASN A 124 -46.86 -11.76 -26.71
CA ASN A 124 -47.05 -10.63 -25.80
C ASN A 124 -46.95 -9.33 -26.58
N ASN A 125 -47.78 -8.33 -26.28
CA ASN A 125 -47.82 -7.04 -26.99
C ASN A 125 -47.89 -5.86 -26.00
N SER A 126 -46.90 -5.77 -25.10
CA SER A 126 -46.73 -4.62 -24.22
C SER A 126 -46.03 -3.45 -24.93
N ALA A 127 -46.25 -2.22 -24.45
CA ALA A 127 -45.64 -1.01 -25.01
C ALA A 127 -44.09 -1.02 -24.87
N THR A 128 -43.58 -1.60 -23.78
CA THR A 128 -42.15 -1.82 -23.49
C THR A 128 -41.52 -2.78 -24.50
N LEU A 129 -42.18 -3.92 -24.75
CA LEU A 129 -41.73 -4.93 -25.70
C LEU A 129 -41.68 -4.42 -27.15
N ARG A 130 -42.57 -3.50 -27.53
CA ARG A 130 -42.48 -2.81 -28.83
C ARG A 130 -41.18 -2.03 -28.99
N GLN A 131 -40.61 -1.48 -27.92
CA GLN A 131 -39.32 -0.78 -27.98
C GLN A 131 -38.16 -1.77 -28.16
N PHE A 132 -38.18 -2.91 -27.46
CA PHE A 132 -37.22 -4.00 -27.70
C PHE A 132 -37.30 -4.53 -29.15
N TRP A 133 -38.49 -4.61 -29.73
CA TRP A 133 -38.65 -4.99 -31.12
C TRP A 133 -38.13 -3.92 -32.10
N ARG A 134 -38.45 -2.64 -31.87
CA ARG A 134 -37.99 -1.53 -32.72
C ARG A 134 -36.46 -1.45 -32.79
N THR A 135 -35.80 -1.62 -31.65
CA THR A 135 -34.33 -1.63 -31.58
C THR A 135 -33.73 -2.82 -32.32
N LEU A 136 -34.29 -4.02 -32.17
CA LEU A 136 -33.89 -5.19 -32.96
C LEU A 136 -34.10 -4.97 -34.46
N ALA A 137 -35.26 -4.44 -34.85
CA ALA A 137 -35.62 -4.18 -36.23
C ALA A 137 -34.80 -3.06 -36.88
N SER A 138 -34.25 -2.12 -36.09
CA SER A 138 -33.44 -1.00 -36.60
C SER A 138 -32.23 -1.46 -37.42
N ALA A 139 -31.66 -2.63 -37.09
CA ALA A 139 -30.51 -3.18 -37.80
C ALA A 139 -30.87 -3.95 -39.09
N TRP A 140 -32.16 -4.16 -39.38
CA TRP A 140 -32.58 -5.04 -40.47
C TRP A 140 -32.18 -4.54 -41.86
N ASN A 141 -32.19 -3.22 -42.04
CA ASN A 141 -31.77 -2.57 -43.27
C ASN A 141 -30.32 -2.06 -43.20
N ALA A 142 -29.67 -2.13 -42.03
CA ALA A 142 -28.31 -1.66 -41.81
C ALA A 142 -27.28 -2.75 -42.09
N THR A 143 -26.15 -2.37 -42.68
CA THR A 143 -24.96 -3.24 -42.83
C THR A 143 -23.99 -3.06 -41.65
N SER A 144 -23.95 -1.86 -41.06
CA SER A 144 -23.22 -1.56 -39.84
C SER A 144 -24.03 -1.91 -38.58
N VAL A 145 -23.34 -1.86 -37.44
CA VAL A 145 -23.99 -1.94 -36.13
C VAL A 145 -24.75 -0.64 -35.86
N VAL A 146 -25.93 -0.73 -35.25
CA VAL A 146 -26.80 0.40 -34.94
C VAL A 146 -26.98 0.49 -33.43
N TRP A 147 -26.65 1.65 -32.86
CA TRP A 147 -26.97 1.97 -31.47
C TRP A 147 -28.35 2.61 -31.42
N SER A 148 -29.20 2.12 -30.52
CA SER A 148 -30.52 2.71 -30.31
C SER A 148 -30.45 3.87 -29.34
N ASN A 149 -31.42 4.78 -29.44
CA ASN A 149 -31.70 5.74 -28.39
C ASN A 149 -32.07 5.03 -27.09
N ALA A 150 -31.95 5.74 -25.96
CA ALA A 150 -32.40 5.19 -24.68
C ALA A 150 -33.89 5.45 -24.45
N TRP A 151 -34.53 4.55 -23.70
CA TRP A 151 -35.93 4.68 -23.29
C TRP A 151 -36.11 4.26 -21.84
N PHE A 152 -37.11 4.83 -21.17
CA PHE A 152 -37.51 4.45 -19.83
C PHE A 152 -38.69 3.48 -19.92
N SER A 153 -38.57 2.35 -19.23
CA SER A 153 -39.67 1.42 -19.01
C SER A 153 -40.26 1.65 -17.61
N CYS A 154 -41.59 1.68 -17.50
CA CYS A 154 -42.30 1.87 -16.22
C CYS A 154 -43.20 0.67 -15.86
N GLU A 155 -42.96 -0.46 -16.52
CA GLU A 155 -43.54 -1.75 -16.16
C GLU A 155 -42.83 -2.29 -14.91
N LYS A 156 -43.58 -2.75 -13.91
CA LYS A 156 -43.05 -3.07 -12.56
C LYS A 156 -41.83 -4.01 -12.57
N ASP A 157 -41.77 -4.92 -13.52
CA ASP A 157 -40.69 -5.91 -13.63
C ASP A 157 -39.54 -5.45 -14.53
N GLU A 158 -39.76 -4.47 -15.40
CA GLU A 158 -38.79 -3.97 -16.38
C GLU A 158 -38.43 -2.51 -16.11
N GLU A 159 -38.72 -1.99 -14.92
CA GLU A 159 -38.59 -0.58 -14.59
C GLU A 159 -37.13 -0.12 -14.66
N GLY A 160 -36.89 0.94 -15.43
CA GLY A 160 -35.58 1.55 -15.55
C GLY A 160 -35.23 2.03 -16.96
N TRP A 161 -34.01 2.57 -17.07
CA TRP A 161 -33.46 3.05 -18.33
C TRP A 161 -32.87 1.92 -19.13
N TRP A 162 -33.32 1.78 -20.37
CA TRP A 162 -32.87 0.79 -21.33
C TRP A 162 -32.26 1.46 -22.55
N GLY A 163 -31.37 0.74 -23.20
CA GLY A 163 -30.67 1.14 -24.40
C GLY A 163 -29.98 -0.07 -24.97
N GLY A 164 -29.84 -0.12 -26.29
CA GLY A 164 -29.40 -1.33 -26.96
C GLY A 164 -28.50 -1.05 -28.15
N ILE A 165 -27.87 -2.13 -28.58
CA ILE A 165 -27.09 -2.21 -29.79
C ILE A 165 -27.63 -3.35 -30.63
N ALA A 166 -27.81 -3.13 -31.93
CA ALA A 166 -28.38 -4.11 -32.85
C ALA A 166 -27.52 -4.29 -34.10
N ALA A 167 -27.48 -5.52 -34.61
CA ALA A 167 -26.83 -5.86 -35.86
C ALA A 167 -27.60 -6.97 -36.60
N ALA A 168 -27.59 -6.93 -37.94
CA ALA A 168 -28.15 -7.98 -38.78
C ALA A 168 -27.08 -8.57 -39.72
N ARG A 169 -27.08 -9.89 -39.90
CA ARG A 169 -26.14 -10.63 -40.75
C ARG A 169 -26.88 -11.72 -41.54
N GLY A 170 -26.27 -12.20 -42.63
CA GLY A 170 -26.89 -13.14 -43.58
C GLY A 170 -27.44 -12.45 -44.83
N THR A 171 -27.92 -13.25 -45.79
CA THR A 171 -28.34 -12.78 -47.13
C THR A 171 -29.76 -13.23 -47.46
N GLY A 172 -30.60 -12.31 -47.93
CA GLY A 172 -31.97 -12.61 -48.35
C GLY A 172 -32.79 -13.29 -47.23
N PRO A 173 -33.31 -14.51 -47.45
CA PRO A 173 -34.16 -15.19 -46.48
C PRO A 173 -33.42 -15.67 -45.22
N THR A 174 -32.09 -15.87 -45.26
CA THR A 174 -31.30 -16.32 -44.11
C THR A 174 -30.82 -15.17 -43.22
N ARG A 175 -31.23 -13.93 -43.52
CA ARG A 175 -30.85 -12.76 -42.74
C ARG A 175 -31.47 -12.82 -41.35
N ALA A 176 -30.64 -12.72 -40.32
CA ALA A 176 -31.03 -12.71 -38.92
C ALA A 176 -30.45 -11.50 -38.20
N ALA A 177 -31.18 -11.00 -37.19
CA ALA A 177 -30.73 -9.90 -36.35
C ALA A 177 -30.58 -10.32 -34.89
N ALA A 178 -29.63 -9.67 -34.22
CA ALA A 178 -29.44 -9.73 -32.80
C ALA A 178 -29.37 -8.32 -32.22
N ALA A 179 -29.89 -8.16 -31.01
CA ALA A 179 -29.74 -6.95 -30.22
C ALA A 179 -29.32 -7.29 -28.78
N ILE A 180 -28.39 -6.51 -28.25
CA ILE A 180 -27.90 -6.62 -26.87
C ILE A 180 -28.31 -5.33 -26.14
N PHE A 181 -28.96 -5.49 -25.00
CA PHE A 181 -29.49 -4.39 -24.20
C PHE A 181 -28.73 -4.22 -22.90
N ARG A 182 -28.65 -2.97 -22.44
CA ARG A 182 -28.06 -2.57 -21.17
C ARG A 182 -29.08 -1.78 -20.37
N ARG A 183 -28.90 -1.80 -19.04
CA ARG A 183 -29.69 -1.01 -18.11
C ARG A 183 -28.83 0.10 -17.50
N TRP A 184 -29.40 1.29 -17.33
CA TRP A 184 -28.77 2.42 -16.66
C TRP A 184 -29.50 2.76 -15.36
N SER A 185 -28.74 3.19 -14.35
CA SER A 185 -29.28 3.72 -13.10
C SER A 185 -29.65 5.21 -13.22
N SER A 186 -28.86 5.96 -13.99
CA SER A 186 -29.05 7.36 -14.30
C SER A 186 -28.60 7.66 -15.74
N LEU A 187 -29.20 8.67 -16.35
CA LEU A 187 -28.84 9.20 -17.67
C LEU A 187 -28.72 10.73 -17.61
N PRO A 188 -27.94 11.35 -18.51
CA PRO A 188 -27.88 12.80 -18.61
C PRO A 188 -29.26 13.38 -18.92
N CYS A 189 -29.60 14.49 -18.29
CA CYS A 189 -30.90 15.15 -18.49
C CYS A 189 -31.04 15.63 -19.94
N GLU A 190 -32.17 15.30 -20.57
CA GLU A 190 -32.50 15.70 -21.95
C GLU A 190 -33.85 16.42 -21.99
N GLU A 191 -34.09 17.21 -23.04
CA GLU A 191 -35.34 17.94 -23.23
C GLU A 191 -36.60 17.07 -23.18
N ALA A 192 -36.51 15.84 -23.70
CA ALA A 192 -37.60 14.87 -23.66
C ALA A 192 -38.02 14.47 -22.22
N MET A 193 -37.16 14.67 -21.22
CA MET A 193 -37.41 14.27 -19.83
C MET A 193 -38.19 15.30 -19.01
N HIS A 194 -38.34 16.54 -19.49
CA HIS A 194 -38.92 17.64 -18.71
C HIS A 194 -40.33 17.35 -18.19
N ASP A 195 -41.18 16.76 -19.04
CA ASP A 195 -42.55 16.42 -18.67
C ASP A 195 -42.61 15.37 -17.54
N TRP A 196 -41.62 14.47 -17.50
CA TRP A 196 -41.51 13.40 -16.50
C TRP A 196 -40.86 13.86 -15.19
N LEU A 197 -40.08 14.95 -15.24
CA LEU A 197 -39.52 15.62 -14.08
C LEU A 197 -40.55 16.55 -13.41
N GLY A 198 -41.60 16.94 -14.14
CA GLY A 198 -42.64 17.87 -13.70
C GLY A 198 -42.23 19.35 -13.74
N GLU A 199 -40.92 19.64 -13.71
CA GLU A 199 -40.33 20.97 -13.87
C GLU A 199 -39.04 20.91 -14.72
N PHE A 200 -38.62 22.07 -15.24
CA PHE A 200 -37.30 22.20 -15.85
C PHE A 200 -36.19 22.04 -14.78
N PRO A 201 -35.16 21.21 -14.99
CA PRO A 201 -34.11 20.98 -14.02
C PRO A 201 -33.39 22.29 -13.72
N ARG A 202 -33.25 22.61 -12.45
CA ARG A 202 -32.62 23.85 -11.98
C ARG A 202 -31.09 23.78 -12.02
N CYS A 203 -30.53 23.06 -12.99
CA CYS A 203 -29.09 22.96 -13.23
C CYS A 203 -28.71 23.92 -14.36
N ASP A 204 -27.69 24.77 -14.18
CA ASP A 204 -27.18 25.61 -15.27
C ASP A 204 -26.46 24.77 -16.34
N PRO A 205 -26.92 24.74 -17.61
CA PRO A 205 -26.36 23.88 -18.65
C PRO A 205 -24.89 24.18 -18.99
N VAL A 206 -24.39 25.36 -18.65
CA VAL A 206 -23.01 25.76 -18.95
C VAL A 206 -22.04 25.31 -17.85
N THR A 207 -22.42 25.48 -16.58
CA THR A 207 -21.52 25.29 -15.43
C THR A 207 -21.75 23.98 -14.68
N THR A 208 -22.86 23.28 -14.94
CA THR A 208 -23.23 22.04 -14.24
C THR A 208 -23.40 20.84 -15.19
N GLU A 209 -23.43 19.66 -14.57
CA GLU A 209 -23.81 18.36 -15.13
C GLU A 209 -25.10 17.91 -14.43
N CYS A 210 -26.09 17.45 -15.21
CA CYS A 210 -27.39 16.99 -14.72
C CYS A 210 -27.55 15.51 -15.02
N GLU A 211 -27.87 14.72 -14.01
CA GLU A 211 -28.24 13.32 -14.13
C GLU A 211 -29.67 13.09 -13.64
N ALA A 212 -30.49 12.45 -14.47
CA ALA A 212 -31.82 11.98 -14.12
C ALA A 212 -31.73 10.53 -13.61
N SER A 213 -32.23 10.32 -12.42
CA SER A 213 -32.26 9.03 -11.71
C SER A 213 -33.70 8.63 -11.37
N ARG A 214 -33.90 7.35 -11.08
CA ARG A 214 -35.20 6.83 -10.66
C ARG A 214 -35.51 7.27 -9.21
N ALA A 215 -36.71 7.80 -8.97
CA ALA A 215 -37.21 8.06 -7.62
C ALA A 215 -38.45 7.23 -7.34
N LEU A 216 -38.46 6.56 -6.17
CA LEU A 216 -39.58 5.76 -5.70
C LEU A 216 -40.43 6.63 -4.78
N ARG A 217 -41.37 7.43 -5.33
CA ARG A 217 -42.24 8.30 -4.52
C ARG A 217 -43.71 8.11 -4.86
N ASP A 218 -44.50 7.75 -3.84
CA ASP A 218 -45.97 7.85 -3.72
C ASP A 218 -46.82 7.68 -5.00
N GLY A 219 -46.65 6.57 -5.71
CA GLY A 219 -47.61 6.14 -6.74
C GLY A 219 -47.69 7.01 -8.00
N GLU A 220 -46.97 8.13 -8.06
CA GLU A 220 -46.78 8.96 -9.24
C GLU A 220 -45.38 8.71 -9.82
N ARG A 221 -45.32 8.28 -11.08
CA ARG A 221 -44.07 7.96 -11.78
C ARG A 221 -43.30 9.24 -12.15
N LYS A 222 -42.56 9.82 -11.20
CA LYS A 222 -41.71 11.00 -11.43
C LYS A 222 -40.22 10.62 -11.37
N LEU A 223 -39.44 11.16 -12.31
CA LEU A 223 -37.98 11.07 -12.29
C LEU A 223 -37.42 12.08 -11.28
N GLU A 224 -36.28 11.78 -10.64
CA GLU A 224 -35.56 12.73 -9.80
C GLU A 224 -34.26 13.13 -10.50
N TYR A 225 -34.01 14.42 -10.60
CA TYR A 225 -32.77 14.95 -11.15
C TYR A 225 -31.80 15.33 -10.04
N SER A 226 -30.51 15.18 -10.33
CA SER A 226 -29.41 15.62 -9.47
C SER A 226 -28.44 16.46 -10.30
N CYS A 227 -28.02 17.59 -9.75
CA CYS A 227 -27.05 18.48 -10.38
C CYS A 227 -25.68 18.34 -9.70
N LYS A 228 -24.60 18.48 -10.47
CA LYS A 228 -23.21 18.57 -9.98
C LYS A 228 -22.43 19.61 -10.77
N CYS A 229 -21.48 20.31 -10.14
CA CYS A 229 -20.60 21.22 -10.88
C CYS A 229 -19.67 20.48 -11.84
N ARG A 230 -19.45 21.04 -13.03
CA ARG A 230 -18.43 20.58 -13.97
C ARG A 230 -17.03 20.64 -13.35
N PRO A 231 -16.08 19.83 -13.81
CA PRO A 231 -14.69 19.95 -13.39
C PRO A 231 -14.17 21.38 -13.59
N GLY A 232 -13.50 21.93 -12.57
CA GLY A 232 -13.02 23.32 -12.57
C GLY A 232 -14.05 24.37 -12.15
N HIS A 233 -15.25 23.97 -11.71
CA HIS A 233 -16.26 24.87 -11.17
C HIS A 233 -16.67 24.46 -9.75
N TRP A 234 -17.03 25.44 -8.92
CA TRP A 234 -17.40 25.24 -7.51
C TRP A 234 -18.76 25.86 -7.18
N SER A 235 -19.50 25.21 -6.26
CA SER A 235 -20.73 25.74 -5.66
C SER A 235 -20.70 25.71 -4.13
N GLN A 236 -21.53 26.54 -3.52
CA GLN A 236 -21.74 26.59 -2.06
C GLN A 236 -22.24 25.26 -1.46
N TYR A 237 -22.78 24.36 -2.28
CA TYR A 237 -23.25 23.03 -1.88
C TYR A 237 -22.13 21.97 -1.90
N GLY A 238 -20.89 22.36 -2.23
CA GLY A 238 -19.74 21.48 -2.34
C GLY A 238 -19.57 20.85 -3.73
N GLY A 239 -18.73 19.81 -3.81
CA GLY A 239 -18.44 19.08 -5.06
C GLY A 239 -19.27 17.80 -5.28
N GLY A 240 -20.28 17.57 -4.44
CA GLY A 240 -21.16 16.40 -4.51
C GLY A 240 -22.35 16.60 -5.45
N TRP A 241 -23.09 15.52 -5.70
CA TRP A 241 -24.40 15.58 -6.36
C TRP A 241 -25.43 16.18 -5.41
N VAL A 242 -26.22 17.12 -5.90
CA VAL A 242 -27.30 17.78 -5.15
C VAL A 242 -28.64 17.44 -5.81
N ASN A 243 -29.54 16.82 -5.05
CA ASN A 243 -30.86 16.42 -5.54
C ASN A 243 -31.79 17.61 -5.78
N GLY A 244 -32.64 17.53 -6.80
CA GLY A 244 -33.66 18.53 -7.16
C GLY A 244 -34.52 19.00 -5.99
N ASP A 245 -35.01 18.08 -5.14
CA ASP A 245 -35.80 18.39 -3.94
C ASP A 245 -35.10 19.32 -2.94
N SER A 246 -33.76 19.30 -2.95
CA SER A 246 -32.93 20.15 -2.09
C SER A 246 -32.65 21.52 -2.73
N LEU A 247 -32.66 21.60 -4.06
CA LEU A 247 -32.65 22.88 -4.79
C LEU A 247 -34.01 23.59 -4.69
N GLU A 248 -35.11 22.84 -4.76
CA GLU A 248 -36.47 23.39 -4.64
C GLU A 248 -36.71 24.07 -3.30
N ARG A 249 -36.32 23.41 -2.19
CA ARG A 249 -36.44 23.95 -0.83
C ARG A 249 -35.64 25.24 -0.61
N ASN A 250 -34.57 25.47 -1.38
CA ASN A 250 -33.69 26.64 -1.25
C ASN A 250 -34.06 27.83 -2.15
N ASN A 251 -35.24 27.78 -2.80
CA ASN A 251 -35.88 28.89 -3.52
C ASN A 251 -35.21 29.30 -4.86
N ARG A 252 -35.94 29.04 -5.97
CA ARG A 252 -35.91 29.55 -7.37
C ARG A 252 -34.60 29.83 -8.14
N ASN A 253 -33.42 29.73 -7.55
CA ASN A 253 -32.17 29.97 -8.27
C ASN A 253 -31.58 28.67 -8.81
N PHE A 254 -31.20 28.68 -10.10
CA PHE A 254 -30.43 27.60 -10.72
C PHE A 254 -29.14 27.36 -9.93
N LEU A 255 -28.72 26.09 -9.80
CA LEU A 255 -27.37 25.77 -9.36
C LEU A 255 -26.41 26.31 -10.42
N THR A 256 -25.77 27.42 -10.08
CA THR A 256 -24.72 28.06 -10.87
C THR A 256 -23.39 27.79 -10.18
N CYS A 257 -22.43 27.26 -10.92
CA CYS A 257 -21.10 27.00 -10.39
C CYS A 257 -20.12 28.05 -10.89
N THR A 258 -19.31 28.58 -9.98
CA THR A 258 -18.28 29.58 -10.30
C THR A 258 -17.02 28.90 -10.83
N PRO A 259 -16.39 29.40 -11.91
CA PRO A 259 -15.12 28.85 -12.38
C PRO A 259 -14.00 29.09 -11.36
N CYS A 260 -13.12 28.10 -11.19
CA CYS A 260 -11.91 28.20 -10.40
C CYS A 260 -10.87 29.04 -11.18
N GLY A 261 -10.72 30.33 -10.86
CA GLY A 261 -9.77 31.23 -11.53
C GLY A 261 -9.97 32.72 -11.16
N MET A 262 -8.96 33.56 -11.46
CA MET A 262 -8.82 34.97 -11.05
C MET A 262 -10.14 35.76 -11.09
N GLY A 263 -10.80 35.88 -9.93
CA GLY A 263 -12.06 36.62 -9.79
C GLY A 263 -13.02 36.05 -8.74
N SER A 264 -12.86 34.79 -8.33
CA SER A 264 -13.63 34.19 -7.21
C SER A 264 -12.76 33.96 -5.98
N SER A 265 -13.38 33.89 -4.80
CA SER A 265 -12.69 33.68 -3.52
C SER A 265 -11.80 32.44 -3.60
N ALA A 266 -10.49 32.64 -3.48
CA ALA A 266 -9.47 31.59 -3.56
C ALA A 266 -9.76 30.38 -2.64
N THR A 267 -10.62 30.56 -1.63
CA THR A 267 -11.05 29.57 -0.65
C THR A 267 -11.93 28.46 -1.21
N ALA A 268 -12.68 28.69 -2.30
CA ALA A 268 -13.58 27.70 -2.90
C ALA A 268 -12.84 26.51 -3.55
N CYS A 269 -11.68 26.76 -4.17
CA CYS A 269 -10.85 25.75 -4.84
C CYS A 269 -9.54 25.45 -4.08
N LEU A 270 -9.39 25.94 -2.84
CA LEU A 270 -8.25 25.67 -1.96
C LEU A 270 -7.96 24.16 -1.84
N ALA A 271 -9.00 23.32 -1.83
CA ALA A 271 -8.85 21.87 -1.72
C ALA A 271 -7.98 21.27 -2.84
N ASP A 272 -8.08 21.79 -4.07
CA ASP A 272 -7.27 21.30 -5.20
C ASP A 272 -5.87 21.93 -5.23
N VAL A 273 -5.72 23.18 -4.81
CA VAL A 273 -4.40 23.82 -4.64
C VAL A 273 -3.58 23.11 -3.55
N TYR A 274 -4.20 22.77 -2.41
CA TYR A 274 -3.55 21.98 -1.36
C TYR A 274 -3.18 20.57 -1.84
N ARG A 275 -4.03 19.91 -2.64
CA ARG A 275 -3.73 18.60 -3.23
C ARG A 275 -2.51 18.66 -4.15
N VAL A 276 -2.41 19.67 -5.01
CA VAL A 276 -1.24 19.87 -5.87
C VAL A 276 0.02 20.15 -5.04
N GLY A 277 -0.08 21.01 -4.02
CA GLY A 277 1.04 21.31 -3.12
C GLY A 277 1.52 20.10 -2.31
N LEU A 278 0.60 19.28 -1.79
CA LEU A 278 0.90 18.06 -1.06
C LEU A 278 1.53 16.98 -1.95
N LEU A 279 1.05 16.85 -3.19
CA LEU A 279 1.69 15.98 -4.18
C LEU A 279 3.12 16.44 -4.48
N ALA A 280 3.32 17.74 -4.69
CA ALA A 280 4.64 18.31 -4.95
C ALA A 280 5.62 18.08 -3.78
N ALA A 281 5.17 18.28 -2.54
CA ALA A 281 5.96 18.00 -1.34
C ALA A 281 6.37 16.52 -1.24
N ASN A 282 5.44 15.61 -1.57
CA ASN A 282 5.71 14.18 -1.56
C ASN A 282 6.69 13.76 -2.68
N LEU A 283 6.51 14.29 -3.89
CA LEU A 283 7.45 14.10 -5.01
C LEU A 283 8.85 14.65 -4.68
N ALA A 284 8.93 15.79 -4.00
CA ALA A 284 10.19 16.35 -3.52
C ALA A 284 10.86 15.42 -2.48
N GLY A 285 10.10 14.83 -1.57
CA GLY A 285 10.59 13.80 -0.64
C GLY A 285 11.16 12.57 -1.35
N MET A 286 10.47 12.08 -2.38
CA MET A 286 10.97 10.98 -3.22
C MET A 286 12.26 11.36 -3.96
N LEU A 287 12.29 12.53 -4.59
CA LEU A 287 13.48 13.05 -5.26
C LEU A 287 14.67 13.16 -4.30
N LEU A 288 14.45 13.67 -3.09
CA LEU A 288 15.46 13.78 -2.06
C LEU A 288 16.03 12.40 -1.67
N CYS A 289 15.19 11.38 -1.52
CA CYS A 289 15.64 10.01 -1.24
C CYS A 289 16.54 9.46 -2.35
N VAL A 290 16.15 9.68 -3.62
CA VAL A 290 16.94 9.24 -4.79
C VAL A 290 18.28 9.97 -4.86
N VAL A 291 18.30 11.28 -4.65
CA VAL A 291 19.52 12.09 -4.67
C VAL A 291 20.47 11.64 -3.55
N ILE A 292 19.98 11.43 -2.33
CA ILE A 292 20.78 10.95 -1.21
C ILE A 292 21.32 9.55 -1.48
N GLY A 293 20.50 8.64 -2.02
CA GLY A 293 20.92 7.30 -2.43
C GLY A 293 22.04 7.34 -3.47
N LEU A 294 21.90 8.16 -4.51
CA LEU A 294 22.92 8.33 -5.55
C LEU A 294 24.23 8.88 -4.98
N ILE A 295 24.17 9.84 -4.05
CA ILE A 295 25.35 10.39 -3.37
C ILE A 295 26.06 9.29 -2.57
N ILE A 296 25.33 8.47 -1.82
CA ILE A 296 25.90 7.36 -1.05
C ILE A 296 26.55 6.33 -1.97
N PHE A 297 25.89 5.94 -3.05
CA PHE A 297 26.43 5.00 -4.03
C PHE A 297 27.71 5.52 -4.70
N ARG A 298 27.74 6.81 -5.08
CA ARG A 298 28.93 7.47 -5.66
C ARG A 298 30.07 7.60 -4.65
N LYS A 299 29.77 7.96 -3.40
CA LYS A 299 30.75 8.18 -2.33
C LYS A 299 31.02 6.92 -1.50
N ARG A 300 30.60 5.75 -1.99
CA ARG A 300 30.74 4.47 -1.29
C ARG A 300 32.19 4.22 -0.85
N LYS A 301 33.18 4.49 -1.73
CA LYS A 301 34.62 4.30 -1.47
C LYS A 301 35.22 5.22 -0.39
N CYS A 302 34.51 6.25 0.07
CA CYS A 302 35.02 7.14 1.12
C CYS A 302 35.01 6.45 2.49
N LYS A 303 36.11 6.55 3.26
CA LYS A 303 36.25 5.94 4.59
C LYS A 303 35.05 6.22 5.53
N ALA A 304 34.50 7.43 5.52
CA ALA A 304 33.32 7.77 6.34
C ALA A 304 32.04 6.98 5.98
N VAL A 305 31.86 6.62 4.71
CA VAL A 305 30.71 5.84 4.24
C VAL A 305 31.00 4.34 4.38
N ALA A 306 32.21 3.91 4.04
CA ALA A 306 32.67 2.53 4.11
C ALA A 306 32.78 1.97 5.55
N MET A 307 33.03 2.82 6.55
CA MET A 307 33.11 2.41 7.96
C MET A 307 31.75 1.99 8.56
N GLY A 308 30.63 2.31 7.90
CA GLY A 308 29.31 1.80 8.27
C GLY A 308 28.71 0.97 7.13
N MET A 309 27.80 0.07 7.46
CA MET A 309 27.12 -0.79 6.47
C MET A 309 26.30 0.08 5.50
N TRP A 310 26.87 0.40 4.33
CA TRP A 310 26.30 1.31 3.34
C TRP A 310 25.07 0.73 2.62
N THR A 311 24.95 -0.60 2.59
CA THR A 311 23.98 -1.40 1.85
C THR A 311 22.67 -1.40 2.62
N VAL A 312 22.75 -1.57 3.94
CA VAL A 312 21.61 -1.39 4.85
C VAL A 312 21.05 0.03 4.75
N LEU A 313 21.90 1.04 4.57
CA LEU A 313 21.44 2.42 4.38
C LEU A 313 20.71 2.62 3.04
N GLU A 314 21.18 2.00 1.96
CA GLU A 314 20.46 1.98 0.68
C GLU A 314 19.09 1.33 0.80
N VAL A 315 18.97 0.23 1.57
CA VAL A 315 17.67 -0.41 1.82
C VAL A 315 16.74 0.48 2.65
N VAL A 316 17.26 1.19 3.66
CA VAL A 316 16.47 2.17 4.42
C VAL A 316 15.95 3.30 3.51
N LEU A 317 16.79 3.82 2.60
CA LEU A 317 16.38 4.85 1.64
C LEU A 317 15.36 4.35 0.64
N PHE A 318 15.51 3.12 0.16
CA PHE A 318 14.52 2.48 -0.70
C PHE A 318 13.18 2.28 0.04
N GLY A 319 13.22 1.86 1.31
CA GLY A 319 12.03 1.78 2.15
C GLY A 319 11.34 3.13 2.32
N ALA A 320 12.09 4.19 2.61
CA ALA A 320 11.56 5.55 2.71
C ALA A 320 10.94 6.05 1.39
N LEU A 321 11.57 5.72 0.24
CA LEU A 321 11.02 6.00 -1.09
C LEU A 321 9.65 5.33 -1.28
N LEU A 322 9.52 4.05 -0.91
CA LEU A 322 8.24 3.33 -0.99
C LEU A 322 7.18 3.93 -0.05
N MET A 323 7.56 4.38 1.15
CA MET A 323 6.65 5.05 2.06
C MET A 323 6.12 6.37 1.48
N TYR A 324 6.97 7.19 0.86
CA TYR A 324 6.52 8.37 0.12
C TYR A 324 5.66 8.01 -1.10
N ALA A 325 6.03 6.97 -1.85
CA ALA A 325 5.24 6.48 -2.98
C ALA A 325 3.83 6.02 -2.54
N SER A 326 3.68 5.48 -1.33
CA SER A 326 2.37 5.10 -0.77
C SER A 326 1.42 6.29 -0.57
N ALA A 327 1.95 7.48 -0.27
CA ALA A 327 1.14 8.70 -0.20
C ALA A 327 0.81 9.22 -1.61
N ALA A 328 1.67 8.96 -2.62
CA ALA A 328 1.40 9.33 -4.01
C ALA A 328 0.32 8.44 -4.65
N SER A 329 0.15 7.19 -4.19
CA SER A 329 -0.88 6.31 -4.71
C SER A 329 -2.30 6.81 -4.43
N GLN A 330 -2.50 7.71 -3.46
CA GLN A 330 -3.80 8.32 -3.15
C GLN A 330 -4.37 9.15 -4.31
N TYR A 331 -3.52 9.57 -5.27
CA TYR A 331 -3.92 10.34 -6.45
C TYR A 331 -4.38 9.46 -7.63
N ILE A 332 -4.33 8.13 -7.52
CA ILE A 332 -4.88 7.21 -8.53
C ILE A 332 -6.39 7.39 -8.60
N SER A 333 -6.97 7.58 -9.79
CA SER A 333 -8.40 7.83 -9.99
C SER A 333 -9.28 6.64 -9.59
N VAL A 334 -8.83 5.42 -9.88
CA VAL A 334 -9.58 4.18 -9.62
C VAL A 334 -9.44 3.72 -8.16
N PRO A 335 -10.55 3.58 -7.40
CA PRO A 335 -10.50 3.29 -5.96
C PRO A 335 -9.91 1.91 -5.62
N LYS A 336 -10.14 0.89 -6.46
CA LYS A 336 -9.56 -0.46 -6.30
C LYS A 336 -8.03 -0.42 -6.33
N TRP A 337 -7.47 0.22 -7.36
CA TRP A 337 -6.02 0.34 -7.54
C TRP A 337 -5.37 1.25 -6.50
N ARG A 338 -6.04 2.34 -6.10
CA ARG A 338 -5.58 3.24 -5.01
C ARG A 338 -5.30 2.47 -3.72
N CYS A 339 -6.23 1.59 -3.34
CA CYS A 339 -6.13 0.76 -2.14
C CYS A 339 -4.99 -0.25 -2.22
N ILE A 340 -4.94 -1.03 -3.30
CA ILE A 340 -3.95 -2.09 -3.49
C ILE A 340 -2.55 -1.49 -3.51
N ALA A 341 -2.32 -0.47 -4.35
CA ALA A 341 -1.02 0.18 -4.45
C ALA A 341 -0.61 0.83 -3.13
N GLY A 342 -1.55 1.49 -2.43
CA GLY A 342 -1.27 2.12 -1.13
C GLY A 342 -0.84 1.11 -0.07
N ALA A 343 -1.54 -0.01 0.05
CA ALA A 343 -1.20 -1.08 0.99
C ALA A 343 0.18 -1.69 0.68
N TRP A 344 0.44 -2.06 -0.58
CA TRP A 344 1.71 -2.65 -0.98
C TRP A 344 2.90 -1.73 -0.72
N LEU A 345 2.82 -0.48 -1.19
CA LEU A 345 3.91 0.48 -1.06
C LEU A 345 4.17 0.81 0.42
N ARG A 346 3.12 0.95 1.23
CA ARG A 346 3.27 1.28 2.65
C ARG A 346 3.91 0.15 3.44
N GLU A 347 3.40 -1.07 3.30
CA GLU A 347 3.88 -2.20 4.10
C GLU A 347 5.29 -2.65 3.69
N LEU A 348 5.57 -2.71 2.39
CA LEU A 348 6.93 -3.01 1.92
C LEU A 348 7.91 -1.90 2.33
N GLY A 349 7.48 -0.64 2.25
CA GLY A 349 8.28 0.50 2.70
C GLY A 349 8.58 0.45 4.20
N PHE A 350 7.57 0.18 5.03
CA PHE A 350 7.72 0.06 6.48
C PHE A 350 8.68 -1.07 6.86
N VAL A 351 8.49 -2.27 6.31
CA VAL A 351 9.34 -3.43 6.61
C VAL A 351 10.77 -3.21 6.11
N ALA A 352 10.96 -2.65 4.91
CA ALA A 352 12.29 -2.34 4.39
C ALA A 352 13.00 -1.26 5.22
N CYS A 353 12.31 -0.18 5.60
CA CYS A 353 12.89 0.91 6.39
C CYS A 353 13.13 0.50 7.85
N TYR A 354 12.06 0.25 8.61
CA TYR A 354 12.15 -0.01 10.04
C TYR A 354 12.68 -1.41 10.35
N GLY A 355 12.41 -2.41 9.51
CA GLY A 355 13.07 -3.73 9.65
C GLY A 355 14.59 -3.63 9.52
N SER A 356 15.09 -2.81 8.61
CA SER A 356 16.54 -2.53 8.49
C SER A 356 17.10 -1.77 9.68
N VAL A 357 16.37 -0.79 10.23
CA VAL A 357 16.75 -0.07 11.46
C VAL A 357 16.84 -1.04 12.66
N VAL A 358 15.86 -1.93 12.82
CA VAL A 358 15.87 -2.96 13.87
C VAL A 358 17.03 -3.93 13.69
N LEU A 359 17.30 -4.38 12.46
CA LEU A 359 18.45 -5.25 12.18
C LEU A 359 19.78 -4.55 12.44
N ARG A 360 19.90 -3.25 12.11
CA ARG A 360 21.09 -2.46 12.45
C ARG A 360 21.30 -2.40 13.97
N LEU A 361 20.25 -2.19 14.75
CA LEU A 361 20.30 -2.24 16.21
C LEU A 361 20.68 -3.64 16.74
N TRP A 362 20.19 -4.70 16.11
CA TRP A 362 20.55 -6.07 16.44
C TRP A 362 22.03 -6.36 16.15
N VAL A 363 22.56 -5.93 15.00
CA VAL A 363 23.98 -6.05 14.65
C VAL A 363 24.84 -5.32 15.69
N LEU A 364 24.45 -4.10 16.05
CA LEU A 364 25.12 -3.34 17.11
C LEU A 364 25.12 -4.13 18.43
N LEU A 365 23.98 -4.67 18.86
CA LEU A 365 23.89 -5.47 20.08
C LEU A 365 24.75 -6.74 20.02
N ALA A 366 24.76 -7.43 18.89
CA ALA A 366 25.54 -8.65 18.68
C ALA A 366 27.04 -8.37 18.81
N GLU A 367 27.52 -7.29 18.21
CA GLU A 367 28.92 -6.86 18.27
C GLU A 367 29.42 -6.71 19.72
N PHE A 368 28.65 -6.06 20.60
CA PHE A 368 29.01 -5.89 22.01
C PHE A 368 28.88 -7.15 22.87
N ARG A 369 28.03 -8.10 22.49
CA ARG A 369 27.85 -9.35 23.25
C ARG A 369 28.94 -10.38 22.98
N THR A 370 29.63 -10.29 21.85
CA THR A 370 30.71 -11.24 21.54
C THR A 370 31.91 -11.03 22.50
N ARG A 371 32.18 -12.01 23.37
CA ARG A 371 33.30 -11.99 24.34
C ARG A 371 34.66 -12.38 23.71
N LYS A 372 34.81 -12.30 22.38
CA LYS A 372 36.04 -12.68 21.68
C LYS A 372 36.85 -11.42 21.36
N ALA A 373 38.18 -11.49 21.52
CA ALA A 373 39.10 -10.39 21.24
C ALA A 373 39.09 -9.95 19.76
N HIS A 374 38.57 -10.81 18.88
CA HIS A 374 38.34 -10.50 17.48
C HIS A 374 36.93 -9.92 17.27
N ARG A 375 36.86 -8.70 16.74
CA ARG A 375 35.62 -7.99 16.40
C ARG A 375 34.86 -8.79 15.33
N TRP A 376 33.83 -9.51 15.74
CA TRP A 376 32.97 -10.23 14.80
C TRP A 376 31.94 -9.27 14.21
N THR A 377 32.18 -8.82 12.98
CA THR A 377 31.19 -8.07 12.18
C THR A 377 30.47 -9.04 11.24
N PRO A 378 29.14 -9.18 11.32
CA PRO A 378 28.41 -10.01 10.37
C PRO A 378 28.59 -9.48 8.95
N LYS A 379 28.62 -10.38 7.97
CA LYS A 379 28.82 -10.00 6.57
C LYS A 379 27.58 -9.28 6.05
N ASP A 380 27.75 -8.21 5.26
CA ASP A 380 26.64 -7.46 4.65
C ASP A 380 25.62 -8.36 3.94
N SER A 381 26.09 -9.43 3.26
CA SER A 381 25.22 -10.39 2.57
C SER A 381 24.32 -11.20 3.50
N GLU A 382 24.72 -11.43 4.76
CA GLU A 382 23.91 -12.16 5.74
C GLU A 382 22.81 -11.25 6.26
N VAL A 383 23.14 -9.99 6.55
CA VAL A 383 22.15 -9.01 7.02
C VAL A 383 21.14 -8.71 5.92
N LEU A 384 21.60 -8.52 4.67
CA LEU A 384 20.71 -8.32 3.51
C LEU A 384 19.80 -9.53 3.27
N ARG A 385 20.27 -10.76 3.49
CA ARG A 385 19.42 -11.96 3.40
C ARG A 385 18.28 -11.93 4.40
N VAL A 386 18.53 -11.50 5.63
CA VAL A 386 17.48 -11.38 6.66
C VAL A 386 16.48 -10.28 6.30
N VAL A 387 16.93 -9.11 5.84
CA VAL A 387 16.02 -8.05 5.37
C VAL A 387 15.18 -8.54 4.19
N GLY A 388 15.82 -9.17 3.19
CA GLY A 388 15.14 -9.71 2.03
C GLY A 388 14.09 -10.76 2.40
N ALA A 389 14.37 -11.61 3.38
CA ALA A 389 13.39 -12.58 3.90
C ALA A 389 12.19 -11.90 4.57
N MET A 390 12.40 -10.84 5.35
CA MET A 390 11.31 -10.08 5.96
C MET A 390 10.43 -9.39 4.89
N VAL A 391 11.05 -8.76 3.89
CA VAL A 391 10.35 -8.11 2.77
C VAL A 391 9.58 -9.12 1.93
N LEU A 392 10.17 -10.29 1.65
CA LEU A 392 9.50 -11.38 0.93
C LEU A 392 8.29 -11.92 1.71
N GLY A 393 8.42 -12.10 3.03
CA GLY A 393 7.31 -12.49 3.89
C GLY A 393 6.16 -11.49 3.85
N ALA A 394 6.47 -10.19 3.89
CA ALA A 394 5.47 -9.12 3.73
C ALA A 394 4.82 -9.15 2.33
N GLY A 395 5.61 -9.41 1.27
CA GLY A 395 5.09 -9.58 -0.08
C GLY A 395 4.11 -10.74 -0.21
N CYS A 396 4.40 -11.89 0.41
CA CYS A 396 3.47 -13.03 0.44
C CYS A 396 2.17 -12.70 1.19
N TYR A 397 2.26 -12.01 2.32
CA TYR A 397 1.10 -11.51 3.06
C TYR A 397 0.23 -10.57 2.20
N LEU A 398 0.87 -9.64 1.49
CA LEU A 398 0.18 -8.69 0.62
C LEU A 398 -0.42 -9.34 -0.63
N ALA A 399 0.18 -10.41 -1.13
CA ALA A 399 -0.39 -11.20 -2.21
C ALA A 399 -1.71 -11.86 -1.77
N ALA A 400 -1.76 -12.41 -0.55
CA ALA A 400 -3.00 -12.93 0.04
C ALA A 400 -4.05 -11.82 0.23
N PHE A 401 -3.63 -10.64 0.73
CA PHE A 401 -4.49 -9.46 0.82
C PHE A 401 -5.10 -9.09 -0.54
N THR A 402 -4.29 -9.01 -1.60
CA THR A 402 -4.80 -8.68 -2.95
C THR A 402 -5.76 -9.71 -3.51
N ALA A 403 -5.51 -11.00 -3.25
CA ALA A 403 -6.43 -12.06 -3.68
C ALA A 403 -7.81 -11.88 -3.04
N THR A 404 -7.86 -11.56 -1.74
CA THR A 404 -9.14 -11.32 -1.06
C THR A 404 -9.81 -9.99 -1.46
N ALA A 405 -9.02 -8.94 -1.71
CA ALA A 405 -9.55 -7.64 -2.13
C ALA A 405 -10.01 -7.60 -3.61
N ALA A 406 -9.55 -8.55 -4.43
CA ALA A 406 -9.93 -8.62 -5.84
C ALA A 406 -11.28 -9.32 -6.10
N CYS A 407 -11.74 -10.15 -5.16
CA CYS A 407 -12.90 -11.04 -5.32
C CYS A 407 -14.25 -10.46 -4.83
N GLU A 408 -14.30 -9.26 -4.26
CA GLU A 408 -15.52 -8.66 -3.69
C GLU A 408 -15.87 -7.39 -4.49
N GLU A 409 -16.87 -7.46 -5.37
CA GLU A 409 -17.28 -6.37 -6.28
C GLU A 409 -18.37 -5.44 -5.70
N ASP A 410 -19.07 -5.87 -4.64
CA ASP A 410 -20.37 -5.28 -4.27
C ASP A 410 -20.33 -4.04 -3.35
N ILE A 411 -19.18 -3.68 -2.78
CA ILE A 411 -19.10 -2.53 -1.87
C ILE A 411 -17.89 -1.69 -2.25
N GLY A 412 -18.12 -0.52 -2.84
CA GLY A 412 -17.12 0.37 -3.41
C GLY A 412 -16.07 0.92 -2.42
N GLY A 413 -15.15 0.07 -1.95
CA GLY A 413 -14.01 0.56 -1.17
C GLY A 413 -13.25 -0.53 -0.43
N CYS A 414 -12.04 -0.83 -0.94
CA CYS A 414 -10.84 -1.16 -0.18
C CYS A 414 -11.01 -2.01 1.10
N ALA A 415 -10.76 -3.32 0.97
CA ALA A 415 -10.45 -4.33 2.01
C ALA A 415 -11.33 -4.42 3.27
N ARG A 416 -11.52 -5.67 3.73
CA ARG A 416 -12.17 -5.96 5.02
C ARG A 416 -11.39 -5.31 6.17
N ALA A 417 -12.08 -4.59 7.07
CA ALA A 417 -11.51 -3.89 8.23
C ALA A 417 -10.52 -4.76 9.05
N ALA A 418 -10.73 -6.08 9.08
CA ALA A 418 -9.85 -7.06 9.72
C ALA A 418 -8.38 -6.98 9.28
N TRP A 419 -8.09 -6.71 8.00
CA TRP A 419 -6.71 -6.65 7.48
C TRP A 419 -5.91 -5.48 8.08
N HIS A 420 -6.58 -4.34 8.33
CA HIS A 420 -5.95 -3.17 8.95
C HIS A 420 -5.48 -3.47 10.38
N HIS A 421 -6.24 -4.26 11.14
CA HIS A 421 -5.85 -4.66 12.49
C HIS A 421 -4.68 -5.64 12.50
N VAL A 422 -4.69 -6.65 11.62
CA VAL A 422 -3.60 -7.64 11.51
C VAL A 422 -2.29 -6.96 11.15
N THR A 423 -2.33 -6.09 10.14
CA THR A 423 -1.18 -5.29 9.70
C THR A 423 -0.66 -4.43 10.85
N GLY A 424 -1.56 -3.74 11.56
CA GLY A 424 -1.16 -2.89 12.66
C GLY A 424 -0.58 -3.63 13.87
N ALA A 425 -1.09 -4.83 14.17
CA ALA A 425 -0.48 -5.68 15.19
C ALA A 425 0.94 -6.09 14.80
N ALA A 426 1.18 -6.44 13.53
CA ALA A 426 2.51 -6.80 13.04
C ALA A 426 3.50 -5.63 13.12
N GLU A 427 3.09 -4.41 12.70
CA GLU A 427 3.91 -3.20 12.83
C GLU A 427 4.32 -2.92 14.28
N ILE A 428 3.35 -2.96 15.21
CA ILE A 428 3.60 -2.71 16.64
C ILE A 428 4.56 -3.75 17.21
N LEU A 429 4.37 -5.04 16.87
CA LEU A 429 5.27 -6.11 17.33
C LEU A 429 6.71 -5.91 16.83
N LEU A 430 6.89 -5.49 15.57
CA LEU A 430 8.20 -5.20 15.01
C LEU A 430 8.88 -4.04 15.74
N LEU A 431 8.16 -2.94 16.00
CA LEU A 431 8.67 -1.78 16.72
C LEU A 431 9.01 -2.13 18.18
N LEU A 432 8.15 -2.88 18.88
CA LEU A 432 8.40 -3.34 20.24
C LEU A 432 9.62 -4.25 20.33
N ALA A 433 9.82 -5.16 19.36
CA ALA A 433 11.02 -5.98 19.27
C ALA A 433 12.27 -5.10 19.11
N GLY A 434 12.22 -4.10 18.22
CA GLY A 434 13.27 -3.10 18.03
C GLY A 434 13.61 -2.32 19.31
N ILE A 435 12.59 -1.81 20.01
CA ILE A 435 12.77 -1.06 21.26
C ILE A 435 13.37 -1.96 22.34
N ARG A 436 12.96 -3.24 22.44
CA ARG A 436 13.58 -4.20 23.37
C ARG A 436 15.04 -4.45 23.06
N ILE A 437 15.41 -4.57 21.79
CA ILE A 437 16.82 -4.70 21.37
C ILE A 437 17.60 -3.43 21.72
N ALA A 438 17.03 -2.24 21.46
CA ALA A 438 17.65 -0.96 21.81
C ALA A 438 17.86 -0.80 23.32
N TYR A 439 16.90 -1.27 24.14
CA TYR A 439 17.01 -1.30 25.60
C TYR A 439 18.08 -2.29 26.07
N ALA A 440 18.14 -3.49 25.49
CA ALA A 440 19.20 -4.46 25.79
C ALA A 440 20.60 -3.91 25.44
N ALA A 441 20.70 -3.06 24.41
CA ALA A 441 21.92 -2.39 24.00
C ALA A 441 22.22 -1.10 24.80
N ARG A 442 21.44 -0.73 25.83
CA ARG A 442 21.55 0.59 26.50
C ARG A 442 22.93 0.89 27.10
N ASN A 443 23.62 -0.14 27.58
CA ASN A 443 24.95 -0.02 28.19
C ASN A 443 26.08 -0.04 27.15
N ALA A 444 25.76 -0.24 25.87
CA ALA A 444 26.74 -0.17 24.79
C ALA A 444 27.10 1.29 24.53
N ASN A 445 28.37 1.64 24.80
CA ASN A 445 28.91 2.94 24.46
C ASN A 445 29.39 2.91 23.01
N VAL A 446 28.46 3.08 22.07
CA VAL A 446 28.81 3.28 20.66
C VAL A 446 29.34 4.69 20.47
N PRO A 447 30.37 4.87 19.63
CA PRO A 447 30.77 6.21 19.24
C PRO A 447 29.56 6.93 18.62
N PHE A 448 29.38 8.20 18.99
CA PHE A 448 28.42 9.12 18.36
C PHE A 448 26.93 8.89 18.66
N GLN A 449 26.62 8.12 19.71
CA GLN A 449 25.24 7.86 20.13
C GLN A 449 24.35 7.33 18.97
N GLU A 450 24.92 6.62 17.98
CA GLU A 450 24.18 6.02 16.85
C GLU A 450 22.97 5.23 17.35
N ARG A 451 23.16 4.45 18.43
CA ARG A 451 22.10 3.74 19.13
C ARG A 451 20.94 4.65 19.58
N GLY A 452 21.27 5.81 20.14
CA GLY A 452 20.28 6.76 20.66
C GLY A 452 19.40 7.32 19.55
N LEU A 453 20.00 7.69 18.41
CA LEU A 453 19.28 8.21 17.25
C LEU A 453 18.43 7.13 16.57
N LEU A 454 18.95 5.90 16.42
CA LEU A 454 18.15 4.77 15.90
C LEU A 454 16.99 4.42 16.84
N SER A 455 17.20 4.47 18.16
CA SER A 455 16.13 4.28 19.14
C SER A 455 15.10 5.40 19.09
N ALA A 456 15.52 6.65 18.87
CA ALA A 456 14.61 7.78 18.72
C ALA A 456 13.71 7.62 17.48
N ALA A 457 14.26 7.13 16.37
CA ALA A 457 13.48 6.82 15.17
C ALA A 457 12.37 5.79 15.44
N LEU A 458 12.66 4.73 16.20
CA LEU A 458 11.66 3.72 16.59
C LEU A 458 10.58 4.28 17.50
N TRP A 459 10.94 5.13 18.46
CA TRP A 459 9.96 5.78 19.34
C TRP A 459 9.09 6.79 18.60
N ALA A 460 9.66 7.57 17.69
CA ALA A 460 8.92 8.50 16.85
C ALA A 460 7.90 7.77 15.98
N GLU A 461 8.29 6.63 15.37
CA GLU A 461 7.37 5.82 14.59
C GLU A 461 6.29 5.16 15.43
N ALA A 462 6.65 4.62 16.61
CA ALA A 462 5.67 4.05 17.52
C ALA A 462 4.63 5.10 17.96
N ALA A 463 5.06 6.31 18.28
CA ALA A 463 4.17 7.41 18.62
C ALA A 463 3.28 7.82 17.44
N CYS A 464 3.85 7.98 16.24
CA CYS A 464 3.09 8.29 15.02
C CYS A 464 2.06 7.21 14.69
N GLY A 465 2.45 5.94 14.79
CA GLY A 465 1.58 4.79 14.54
C GLY A 465 0.43 4.67 15.55
N VAL A 466 0.68 4.90 16.83
CA VAL A 466 -0.37 4.93 17.87
C VAL A 466 -1.31 6.11 17.67
N TRP A 467 -0.77 7.29 17.38
CA TRP A 467 -1.58 8.49 17.11
C TRP A 467 -2.58 8.25 15.98
N TRP A 468 -2.12 7.76 14.83
CA TRP A 468 -3.01 7.53 13.69
C TRP A 468 -4.07 6.46 13.94
N ARG A 469 -3.74 5.43 14.73
CA ARG A 469 -4.71 4.41 15.13
C ARG A 469 -5.75 4.97 16.11
N GLY A 470 -5.34 5.85 17.02
CA GLY A 470 -6.25 6.59 17.90
C GLY A 470 -7.24 7.44 17.09
N VAL A 471 -6.75 8.18 16.08
CA VAL A 471 -7.61 8.97 15.17
C VAL A 471 -8.59 8.08 14.40
N ALA A 472 -8.13 6.94 13.88
CA ALA A 472 -9.00 5.98 13.17
C ALA A 472 -10.10 5.40 14.06
N TRP A 473 -9.77 5.10 15.32
CA TRP A 473 -10.73 4.59 16.30
C TRP A 473 -11.81 5.61 16.65
N VAL A 474 -11.42 6.87 16.85
CA VAL A 474 -12.38 7.98 17.09
C VAL A 474 -13.26 8.25 15.88
N ALA A 475 -12.75 8.00 14.66
CA ALA A 475 -13.47 8.21 13.41
C ALA A 475 -14.36 7.01 12.98
N ASN A 476 -14.75 6.11 13.90
CA ASN A 476 -15.57 4.92 13.62
C ASN A 476 -15.00 4.02 12.49
N ASP A 477 -13.72 3.66 12.58
CA ASP A 477 -13.00 2.84 11.59
C ASP A 477 -12.91 3.45 10.18
N ALA A 478 -13.28 4.72 10.01
CA ALA A 478 -12.94 5.48 8.81
C ALA A 478 -11.43 5.73 8.80
N ALA A 479 -10.69 4.90 8.06
CA ALA A 479 -9.24 5.02 7.96
C ALA A 479 -8.85 6.43 7.48
N PRO A 480 -8.23 7.28 8.34
CA PRO A 480 -7.93 8.68 8.03
C PRO A 480 -6.91 8.80 6.89
N GLU A 481 -6.12 7.77 6.64
CA GLU A 481 -5.21 7.63 5.49
C GLU A 481 -5.89 7.59 4.12
N ARG A 482 -7.22 7.46 4.05
CA ARG A 482 -7.99 7.65 2.79
C ARG A 482 -7.99 9.12 2.33
N TRP A 483 -7.69 10.04 3.24
CA TRP A 483 -7.59 11.47 2.93
C TRP A 483 -6.14 11.79 2.52
N PRO A 484 -5.90 12.40 1.34
CA PRO A 484 -4.55 12.69 0.84
C PRO A 484 -3.69 13.49 1.82
N VAL A 485 -4.30 14.41 2.57
CA VAL A 485 -3.62 15.25 3.57
C VAL A 485 -3.03 14.41 4.70
N ALA A 486 -3.83 13.51 5.27
CA ALA A 486 -3.38 12.65 6.37
C ALA A 486 -2.34 11.63 5.91
N ALA A 487 -2.49 11.09 4.68
CA ALA A 487 -1.50 10.20 4.08
C ALA A 487 -0.13 10.88 3.90
N VAL A 488 -0.10 12.11 3.38
CA VAL A 488 1.13 12.89 3.20
C VAL A 488 1.74 13.28 4.54
N ALA A 489 0.93 13.76 5.50
CA ALA A 489 1.41 14.09 6.83
C ALA A 489 2.06 12.87 7.53
N ARG A 490 1.40 11.71 7.46
CA ARG A 490 1.95 10.45 7.99
C ARG A 490 3.27 10.09 7.31
N ALA A 491 3.31 10.14 5.98
CA ALA A 491 4.51 9.78 5.23
C ALA A 491 5.71 10.66 5.64
N HIS A 492 5.53 11.99 5.72
CA HIS A 492 6.60 12.91 6.12
C HIS A 492 7.02 12.74 7.59
N LEU A 493 6.08 12.54 8.51
CA LEU A 493 6.41 12.35 9.93
C LEU A 493 7.17 11.04 10.17
N SER A 494 6.74 9.96 9.52
CA SER A 494 7.36 8.64 9.66
C SER A 494 8.71 8.58 8.94
N SER A 495 8.70 8.70 7.60
CA SER A 495 9.92 8.55 6.79
C SER A 495 10.90 9.70 7.01
N GLY A 496 10.42 10.93 7.23
CA GLY A 496 11.27 12.08 7.54
C GLY A 496 12.01 11.91 8.86
N ALA A 497 11.33 11.43 9.92
CA ALA A 497 11.98 11.13 11.19
C ALA A 497 13.02 10.01 11.06
N ALA A 498 12.69 8.93 10.33
CA ALA A 498 13.62 7.84 10.07
C ALA A 498 14.88 8.31 9.34
N LEU A 499 14.72 9.08 8.25
CA LEU A 499 15.83 9.63 7.49
C LEU A 499 16.68 10.60 8.31
N ALA A 500 16.05 11.51 9.06
CA ALA A 500 16.75 12.46 9.91
C ALA A 500 17.63 11.74 10.94
N CYS A 501 17.07 10.75 11.65
CA CYS A 501 17.81 9.99 12.66
C CYS A 501 18.93 9.12 12.09
N VAL A 502 18.74 8.52 10.91
CA VAL A 502 19.74 7.64 10.28
C VAL A 502 20.86 8.44 9.61
N LEU A 503 20.56 9.60 9.01
CA LEU A 503 21.53 10.42 8.30
C LEU A 503 22.27 11.41 9.20
N ALA A 504 21.66 11.90 10.28
CA ALA A 504 22.26 12.89 11.18
C ALA A 504 23.66 12.52 11.69
N PRO A 505 23.94 11.29 12.19
CA PRO A 505 25.29 10.93 12.62
C PRO A 505 26.31 11.05 11.49
N ARG A 506 25.94 10.62 10.28
CA ARG A 506 26.86 10.55 9.12
C ARG A 506 27.19 11.94 8.58
N LEU A 507 26.18 12.82 8.49
CA LEU A 507 26.34 14.19 8.01
C LEU A 507 27.10 15.05 9.02
N TRP A 508 26.79 14.93 10.31
CA TRP A 508 27.50 15.63 11.38
C TRP A 508 28.99 15.29 11.40
N HIS A 509 29.34 14.01 11.19
CA HIS A 509 30.74 13.59 11.11
C HIS A 509 31.44 14.07 9.84
N GLY A 510 30.78 13.97 8.68
CA GLY A 510 31.32 14.51 7.44
C GLY A 510 31.60 16.01 7.55
N TYR A 511 30.71 16.76 8.21
CA TYR A 511 30.87 18.18 8.48
C TYR A 511 32.00 18.45 9.48
N ARG A 512 32.01 17.80 10.65
CA ARG A 512 33.01 18.02 11.70
C ARG A 512 34.42 17.57 11.31
N ALA A 513 34.55 16.49 10.54
CA ALA A 513 35.85 16.05 10.03
C ALA A 513 36.41 17.06 9.01
N ARG A 514 35.55 17.64 8.15
CA ARG A 514 35.95 18.73 7.24
C ARG A 514 36.26 20.01 7.98
N SER A 515 35.46 20.38 8.99
CA SER A 515 35.70 21.60 9.76
C SER A 515 37.01 21.51 10.54
N LEU A 516 37.32 20.35 11.14
CA LEU A 516 38.61 20.14 11.81
C LEU A 516 39.76 20.10 10.82
N ALA A 517 39.59 19.49 9.64
CA ALA A 517 40.62 19.53 8.59
C ALA A 517 40.86 20.96 8.07
N GLN A 518 39.80 21.77 7.91
CA GLN A 518 39.90 23.18 7.56
C GLN A 518 40.55 24.00 8.68
N GLU A 519 40.22 23.74 9.95
CA GLU A 519 40.82 24.41 11.10
C GLU A 519 42.31 24.09 11.23
N VAL A 520 42.71 22.83 11.01
CA VAL A 520 44.12 22.41 11.00
C VAL A 520 44.85 22.92 9.77
N SER A 521 44.19 23.01 8.61
CA SER A 521 44.77 23.60 7.40
C SER A 521 44.92 25.12 7.51
N ARG A 522 44.02 25.78 8.25
CA ARG A 522 44.08 27.23 8.52
C ARG A 522 45.16 27.55 9.56
N ARG A 523 45.32 26.67 10.55
CA ARG A 523 46.45 26.66 11.50
C ARG A 523 47.69 25.92 10.98
N GLY A 524 47.80 25.70 9.67
CA GLY A 524 49.05 25.24 9.05
C GLY A 524 50.20 26.23 9.34
N PRO A 525 51.47 25.87 9.11
CA PRO A 525 52.66 26.43 9.79
C PRO A 525 52.88 27.96 9.76
N ALA A 526 52.05 28.71 9.04
CA ALA A 526 52.14 30.16 8.90
C ALA A 526 51.64 30.95 10.13
N GLU A 527 50.81 30.39 11.03
CA GLU A 527 50.31 31.11 12.21
C GLU A 527 51.16 30.93 13.49
N GLY A 528 52.41 30.46 13.35
CA GLY A 528 53.38 30.35 14.45
C GLY A 528 54.70 31.10 14.23
N PHE A 529 54.92 31.70 13.06
CA PHE A 529 56.14 32.47 12.76
C PHE A 529 55.77 33.90 12.36
N GLY A 530 55.02 34.57 13.23
CA GLY A 530 54.83 36.01 13.19
C GLY A 530 56.00 36.69 13.87
N ALA A 531 56.98 37.06 13.06
CA ALA A 531 58.10 37.98 13.27
C ALA A 531 58.08 38.84 14.56
N GLU A 532 58.61 38.31 15.66
CA GLU A 532 59.40 39.09 16.63
C GLU A 532 60.56 38.21 17.15
N GLY A 533 61.73 38.35 16.51
CA GLY A 533 63.04 38.31 17.15
C GLY A 533 63.47 37.13 18.04
N GLU A 534 63.16 35.87 17.75
CA GLU A 534 63.81 34.73 18.43
C GLU A 534 64.49 33.78 17.44
N GLU A 535 65.68 33.29 17.87
CA GLU A 535 66.60 32.40 17.15
C GLU A 535 65.91 31.25 16.41
N GLU A 536 66.45 30.89 15.24
CA GLU A 536 66.09 29.65 14.54
C GLU A 536 66.16 28.48 15.54
N PRO A 537 65.06 27.73 15.76
CA PRO A 537 65.05 26.67 16.75
C PRO A 537 66.09 25.63 16.36
N THR A 538 66.96 25.31 17.32
CA THR A 538 68.07 24.37 17.09
C THR A 538 67.52 22.99 16.70
N SER A 539 68.26 22.20 15.90
CA SER A 539 67.78 20.88 15.45
C SER A 539 67.43 19.94 16.63
N GLU A 540 67.98 20.20 17.81
CA GLU A 540 67.70 19.46 19.04
C GLU A 540 66.36 19.83 19.68
N GLU A 541 65.95 21.10 19.63
CA GLU A 541 64.63 21.55 20.11
C GLU A 541 63.50 20.99 19.24
N VAL A 542 63.67 21.02 17.91
CA VAL A 542 62.72 20.40 16.98
C VAL A 542 62.60 18.90 17.26
N ARG A 543 63.72 18.22 17.53
CA ARG A 543 63.73 16.79 17.89
C ARG A 543 63.08 16.52 19.24
N ALA A 544 63.20 17.44 20.20
CA ALA A 544 62.56 17.35 21.52
C ALA A 544 61.05 17.56 21.43
N GLU A 545 60.59 18.55 20.66
CA GLU A 545 59.18 18.81 20.33
C GLU A 545 58.54 17.60 19.64
N LEU A 546 59.19 17.05 18.61
CA LEU A 546 58.72 15.83 17.93
C LEU A 546 58.61 14.64 18.88
N LYS A 547 59.62 14.40 19.73
CA LYS A 547 59.56 13.33 20.75
C LYS A 547 58.40 13.55 21.72
N ARG A 548 58.17 14.80 22.15
CA ARG A 548 57.08 15.15 23.06
C ARG A 548 55.71 14.92 22.41
N LEU A 549 55.55 15.30 21.15
CA LEU A 549 54.34 15.06 20.36
C LEU A 549 54.11 13.56 20.15
N TYR A 550 55.13 12.78 19.79
CA TYR A 550 55.02 11.32 19.67
C TYR A 550 54.60 10.67 21.00
N VAL A 551 55.18 11.10 22.13
CA VAL A 551 54.80 10.61 23.47
C VAL A 551 53.36 11.00 23.81
N GLN A 552 52.94 12.23 23.49
CA GLN A 552 51.53 12.63 23.68
C GLN A 552 50.59 11.81 22.80
N LEU A 553 50.97 11.53 21.56
CA LEU A 553 50.18 10.75 20.61
C LEU A 553 50.08 9.29 21.06
N GLU A 554 51.17 8.71 21.58
CA GLU A 554 51.21 7.39 22.22
C GLU A 554 50.34 7.34 23.49
N ILE A 555 50.40 8.36 24.35
CA ILE A 555 49.56 8.46 25.55
C ILE A 555 48.08 8.58 25.15
N LEU A 556 47.75 9.39 24.14
CA LEU A 556 46.39 9.54 23.62
C LEU A 556 45.90 8.26 22.95
N ARG A 557 46.75 7.57 22.18
CA ARG A 557 46.48 6.25 21.60
C ARG A 557 46.21 5.21 22.69
N ASN A 558 47.04 5.14 23.71
CA ASN A 558 46.85 4.23 24.83
C ASN A 558 45.61 4.59 25.67
N LYS A 559 45.32 5.89 25.87
CA LYS A 559 44.09 6.33 26.54
C LYS A 559 42.83 5.97 25.74
N THR A 560 42.84 6.15 24.43
CA THR A 560 41.71 5.79 23.56
C THR A 560 41.50 4.28 23.49
N ILE A 561 42.57 3.49 23.30
CA ILE A 561 42.52 2.03 23.36
C ILE A 561 41.95 1.54 24.69
N ARG A 562 42.33 2.13 25.83
CA ARG A 562 41.79 1.74 27.16
C ARG A 562 40.38 2.26 27.42
N ARG A 563 40.01 3.40 26.86
CA ARG A 563 38.69 4.01 27.05
C ARG A 563 37.62 3.22 26.30
N ASP A 564 37.94 2.77 25.08
CA ASP A 564 37.00 2.17 24.15
C ASP A 564 37.02 0.62 24.21
N ASN A 565 37.85 0.03 25.09
CA ASN A 565 37.99 -1.41 25.26
C ASN A 565 37.48 -1.89 26.64
N PRO A 566 36.29 -2.52 26.71
CA PRO A 566 35.68 -3.00 27.96
C PRO A 566 36.52 -4.04 28.71
N HIS A 567 37.49 -4.66 28.03
CA HIS A 567 38.32 -5.75 28.57
C HIS A 567 39.59 -5.26 29.27
N ILE A 568 39.95 -3.98 29.14
CA ILE A 568 41.05 -3.39 29.88
C ILE A 568 40.51 -2.73 31.15
N SER A 569 40.97 -3.19 32.31
CA SER A 569 40.55 -2.60 33.58
C SER A 569 40.99 -1.13 33.66
N LYS A 570 40.04 -0.24 33.99
CA LYS A 570 40.28 1.21 34.10
C LYS A 570 41.08 1.61 35.35
N ARG A 571 41.53 0.64 36.15
CA ARG A 571 42.25 0.88 37.40
C ARG A 571 43.73 1.09 37.07
N ARG A 572 44.26 2.29 37.34
CA ARG A 572 45.71 2.54 37.35
C ARG A 572 46.35 1.53 38.32
N GLY A 573 47.24 0.67 37.81
CA GLY A 573 48.12 -0.15 38.65
C GLY A 573 47.58 -1.49 39.15
N GLY A 574 46.59 -2.12 38.50
CA GLY A 574 46.12 -3.45 38.91
C GLY A 574 46.83 -4.59 38.20
N ARG A 575 48.05 -4.96 38.61
CA ARG A 575 48.53 -6.34 38.41
C ARG A 575 47.47 -7.25 39.05
N LYS A 576 46.73 -8.02 38.25
CA LYS A 576 46.01 -9.17 38.80
C LYS A 576 47.07 -10.06 39.46
N PRO A 577 46.94 -10.44 40.75
CA PRO A 577 47.82 -11.44 41.31
C PRO A 577 47.69 -12.71 40.45
N PRO A 578 48.78 -13.42 40.15
CA PRO A 578 48.70 -14.70 39.47
C PRO A 578 47.80 -15.64 40.29
N HIS A 579 46.98 -16.39 39.58
CA HIS A 579 46.09 -17.45 40.03
C HIS A 579 46.33 -17.94 41.47
N ARG A 580 45.34 -17.79 42.35
CA ARG A 580 45.23 -18.69 43.51
C ARG A 580 45.02 -20.09 42.95
N ARG A 581 46.11 -20.87 43.00
CA ARG A 581 46.14 -22.32 42.88
C ARG A 581 45.07 -22.88 43.83
N PHE A 582 44.07 -23.58 43.29
CA PHE A 582 43.22 -24.44 44.11
C PHE A 582 44.11 -25.54 44.68
N SER A 583 44.51 -25.42 45.95
CA SER A 583 45.14 -26.51 46.68
C SER A 583 44.04 -27.43 47.21
N LEU A 584 43.80 -28.52 46.48
CA LEU A 584 43.19 -29.73 47.03
C LEU A 584 44.17 -30.35 48.03
N GLN A 585 44.17 -29.86 49.28
CA GLN A 585 44.75 -30.56 50.43
C GLN A 585 44.45 -29.77 51.70
N ALA A 586 43.36 -30.14 52.38
CA ALA A 586 43.19 -30.04 53.84
C ALA A 586 41.79 -30.52 54.24
N LEU A 587 41.51 -31.81 54.07
CA LEU A 587 40.45 -32.46 54.84
C LEU A 587 40.82 -33.93 55.16
N GLN A 588 42.02 -34.11 55.69
CA GLN A 588 42.45 -35.36 56.33
C GLN A 588 43.24 -35.03 57.59
N ALA A 589 42.53 -34.64 58.64
CA ALA A 589 42.95 -34.82 60.03
C ALA A 589 41.74 -34.64 60.95
N ARG A 590 41.52 -35.62 61.83
CA ARG A 590 40.46 -35.74 62.87
C ARG A 590 39.06 -36.12 62.42
N ARG A 591 38.85 -37.43 62.25
CA ARG A 591 37.83 -38.17 63.03
C ARG A 591 38.28 -39.62 63.16
N GLY A 592 38.92 -39.92 64.29
CA GLY A 592 39.21 -41.27 64.72
C GLY A 592 38.00 -41.91 65.38
N GLY A 593 37.66 -43.12 64.93
CA GLY A 593 37.21 -44.26 65.73
C GLY A 593 35.84 -44.22 66.42
N LYS A 594 34.88 -44.99 65.90
CA LYS A 594 34.29 -46.18 66.56
C LYS A 594 33.12 -46.79 65.75
N GLY A 595 33.23 -48.09 65.44
CA GLY A 595 32.16 -49.09 65.70
C GLY A 595 31.10 -49.43 64.63
N LYS A 596 31.34 -50.55 63.91
CA LYS A 596 30.42 -51.62 63.43
C LYS A 596 29.32 -51.38 62.34
N PRO A 597 28.90 -52.45 61.61
CA PRO A 597 28.31 -52.39 60.27
C PRO A 597 26.81 -52.78 60.20
N SER A 598 26.17 -52.46 59.07
CA SER A 598 24.94 -53.00 58.44
C SER A 598 24.32 -51.83 57.65
N GLY A 599 23.97 -51.84 56.36
CA GLY A 599 23.35 -52.83 55.49
C GLY A 599 22.29 -52.06 54.67
N GLY A 600 22.19 -52.27 53.36
CA GLY A 600 21.01 -51.88 52.56
C GLY A 600 21.16 -50.82 51.45
N ALA A 601 21.29 -51.31 50.22
CA ALA A 601 20.69 -50.89 48.93
C ALA A 601 20.33 -49.40 48.71
N SER A 602 20.87 -48.74 47.68
CA SER A 602 20.32 -48.59 46.31
C SER A 602 20.60 -47.11 45.92
N VAL A 603 20.83 -46.62 44.70
CA VAL A 603 20.58 -47.09 43.33
C VAL A 603 21.28 -46.09 42.37
N VAL A 604 21.65 -46.60 41.18
CA VAL A 604 21.88 -45.92 39.88
C VAL A 604 23.27 -45.34 39.57
N GLU A 605 23.92 -46.11 38.69
CA GLU A 605 25.09 -45.81 37.87
C GLU A 605 24.89 -44.65 36.90
N ALA A 606 26.02 -43.99 36.67
CA ALA A 606 26.32 -43.15 35.53
C ALA A 606 27.17 -43.92 34.52
N SER A 607 27.06 -43.53 33.25
CA SER A 607 28.09 -43.66 32.22
C SER A 607 27.97 -42.44 31.31
N GLU A 608 28.98 -41.89 30.66
CA GLU A 608 30.43 -41.76 30.87
C GLU A 608 30.91 -40.80 29.75
N ALA A 609 32.20 -40.42 29.79
CA ALA A 609 32.97 -39.69 28.76
C ALA A 609 32.71 -38.17 28.66
N GLY A 610 33.66 -37.26 28.91
CA GLY A 610 35.10 -37.38 29.14
C GLY A 610 35.78 -36.18 28.48
N ASP A 611 36.12 -35.15 29.28
CA ASP A 611 36.85 -33.96 28.81
C ASP A 611 38.23 -33.93 29.48
N ALA A 612 39.28 -34.11 28.68
CA ALA A 612 40.67 -34.12 29.10
C ALA A 612 41.32 -32.76 28.84
N SER A 613 41.86 -32.18 29.91
CA SER A 613 42.67 -30.96 29.98
C SER A 613 43.97 -31.07 29.16
N ARG A 614 44.30 -30.02 28.39
CA ARG A 614 45.68 -29.71 27.96
C ARG A 614 45.97 -28.21 28.05
N THR A 615 47.19 -27.93 28.48
CA THR A 615 47.82 -26.66 28.88
C THR A 615 48.12 -25.73 27.69
N PRO A 616 48.35 -24.41 27.92
CA PRO A 616 48.86 -23.50 26.90
C PRO A 616 50.35 -23.22 27.11
N GLU A 617 51.20 -23.92 26.38
CA GLU A 617 52.50 -23.41 25.95
C GLU A 617 52.50 -23.25 24.42
N ASP A 618 53.33 -22.32 23.95
CA ASP A 618 53.57 -21.92 22.55
C ASP A 618 52.68 -20.83 21.94
N SER A 619 53.10 -19.58 22.13
CA SER A 619 53.06 -18.59 21.04
C SER A 619 54.35 -17.79 21.03
N VAL A 620 55.25 -18.28 20.19
CA VAL A 620 56.53 -17.69 19.81
C VAL A 620 56.30 -16.74 18.62
N CYS A 621 57.12 -15.68 18.59
CA CYS A 621 57.42 -14.76 17.47
C CYS A 621 56.48 -13.58 17.19
N SER A 622 56.82 -12.44 17.80
CA SER A 622 56.96 -11.17 17.07
C SER A 622 58.10 -11.30 16.04
N VAL A 623 57.79 -11.17 14.76
CA VAL A 623 58.72 -10.70 13.72
C VAL A 623 57.95 -9.69 12.88
N GLU A 624 58.32 -8.42 13.04
CA GLU A 624 58.00 -7.36 12.11
C GLU A 624 58.99 -7.44 10.94
N GLY A 625 58.45 -7.41 9.71
CA GLY A 625 59.20 -7.13 8.48
C GLY A 625 58.51 -5.98 7.74
N PRO A 626 59.24 -5.01 7.17
CA PRO A 626 58.68 -3.77 6.64
C PRO A 626 58.16 -3.95 5.21
N SER A 627 56.92 -3.55 4.94
CA SER A 627 56.39 -3.48 3.58
C SER A 627 56.88 -2.20 2.88
N HIS A 628 57.91 -2.38 2.06
CA HIS A 628 58.28 -1.66 0.83
C HIS A 628 57.33 -0.51 0.40
N TYR A 629 57.84 0.73 0.43
CA TYR A 629 57.48 1.76 -0.55
C TYR A 629 58.62 1.83 -1.57
N THR A 630 58.30 1.67 -2.85
CA THR A 630 59.20 2.09 -3.94
C THR A 630 58.89 3.54 -4.28
N ASP A 631 59.84 4.43 -3.97
CA ASP A 631 60.02 5.66 -4.74
C ASP A 631 60.43 5.30 -6.16
N GLY A 632 59.82 5.98 -7.13
CA GLY A 632 60.25 5.97 -8.52
C GLY A 632 60.59 7.40 -8.91
N ASP A 633 61.89 7.67 -8.96
CA ASP A 633 62.50 8.91 -9.39
C ASP A 633 62.17 9.27 -10.85
N THR A 634 62.14 10.58 -11.08
CA THR A 634 62.34 11.27 -12.36
C THR A 634 63.63 10.83 -13.06
N GLN A 635 63.55 10.51 -14.36
CA GLN A 635 64.43 11.03 -15.43
C GLN A 635 64.05 10.45 -16.81
N ALA A 636 63.47 11.30 -17.66
CA ALA A 636 63.77 11.49 -19.09
C ALA A 636 63.11 12.81 -19.54
#